data_AF-A0A8X8W5G1-F1
#
_entry.id   AF-A0A8X8W5G1-F1
#
_cell.length_a   1.000
_cell.length_b   1.000
_cell.length_c   1.000
_cell.angle_alpha   90.00
_cell.angle_beta   90.00
_cell.angle_gamma   90.00
#
_symmetry.space_group_name_H-M   'P 1'
#
loop_
_entity.id
_entity.type
_entity.pdbx_description
1 polymer ?
#
loop_
_entity_poly.entity_id
_entity_poly.type
_entity_poly.pdbx_seq_one_letter_code
_entity_poly.pdbx_strand_id
1 'polypeptide(L)'
;MGKTIAAFVFLQIISICSSWPLSTNSRWIVDDASGQRVKLACVNWPSHLEPMIAEGVEKKPVSEIARKITASGFNCVRFTWATHMFTRPEYRNLKVSESLDKYNLSAARDGIVRNNPHILNMTVVELHKAVVDELGRNKLMVVLDNHIGRPGWCCSDNDGNGFFNDPDFNPWEWERGLVTVAKAYLGNPAVVGMSLRNELRGSRQNELNWYQYMRVGANLVHNQNPDVLVIVSGLSYAGNLAFLKSQPLDHIPSNKSVYEGHWYSFGIPADKWAAQTNQICASVTKATTDNLLFLTQGDNPFPLFLSEFGINQRGDNEADNRYIGCLLAAVAELDLDWALWALQGSYLLREGTVNLEEFDGVLDFNWDRIRNPSFLDKLQAIQHINQDFKSEHPTYYKMFHPLSGHCVQIVENWIVVANCKNASKWEQHQDDGPIKLVGSPQCLGVAVDEEAPRVSEDCSSKWKYVSSTGLHLAAHGGNGGYLCLEMNAPDSKLITKKCLCVGDNLVDLPTCAHNPQAQWAKACRSNWSNIPNFKLAFSPKRATAELRHSSSIGNRATPSPSASAVASSPFSSDYNSATSAADDDNGRDRHLRDRSFRSYFQSLFPHFLFPNDDLHRSHPHRSKISIVILVAIVFAAVISVSSLVQRLNAPYLCKKDGITLQCPHVKEPPSLWENPHSATTSWKPCAERREGVISDLPSENSTSGYIFIHAEGGLNQQRIAICNAVAVAKILNATLILPVLKQDQIWKDQTKFEDIFDVDHFIDYLKDDVTIVRDIPEWFTDKAELFSSIRRTVKNIPKYAPAQFYIDNVLPRVKEKKIMALKPFVDRLGYDNVPQEINRLRCRVNYHALKFLPEIENMADLLVSRMRNRTGNSNPFMALHLRFEKGMVGLSFCDFVGTRIEKALMAIYRLKEWPRRFKDGSHLWALALQKRKEGRCPLEPGEVAVMLRAMGYPKETQIYVASGQVYGGQNRMAPLRNMFPNLVTKEELATKLELDEFRKHVTSLAALDFLVCLKSDVFVMTHGGNFAKLIIGNRRYLGHHLKSIKPDKGLMSKSLGDPYMGWATFVEDVITTHQTRSGLPEETFPNYDIWENPLTPCMCRT
;
A
#
# COMPACT_ATOMS: atom_id res chain seq x y z
N MET A 1 53.47 -44.84 -1.47
CA MET A 1 53.86 -44.68 -0.04
C MET A 1 53.90 -43.18 0.27
N GLY A 2 53.48 -42.67 1.43
CA GLY A 2 52.74 -43.32 2.51
C GLY A 2 52.63 -42.48 3.80
N LYS A 3 51.41 -41.97 4.09
CA LYS A 3 50.91 -41.40 5.37
C LYS A 3 51.55 -40.10 5.94
N THR A 4 50.68 -39.35 6.63
CA THR A 4 50.93 -38.35 7.71
C THR A 4 51.61 -37.02 7.37
N ILE A 5 50.81 -35.95 7.35
CA ILE A 5 50.84 -34.83 8.31
C ILE A 5 49.39 -34.30 8.42
N ALA A 6 48.96 -33.87 9.61
CA ALA A 6 47.61 -33.35 9.86
C ALA A 6 47.60 -32.32 11.00
N ALA A 7 46.50 -31.57 11.10
CA ALA A 7 46.14 -30.68 12.21
C ALA A 7 47.08 -29.50 12.52
N PHE A 8 46.98 -28.42 11.72
CA PHE A 8 47.13 -27.05 12.23
C PHE A 8 46.28 -26.08 11.39
N VAL A 9 45.12 -25.69 11.95
CA VAL A 9 44.31 -24.45 11.74
C VAL A 9 42.89 -24.78 12.23
N PHE A 10 42.41 -24.02 13.21
CA PHE A 10 41.02 -23.58 13.47
C PHE A 10 40.81 -23.34 14.98
N LEU A 11 40.93 -22.06 15.37
CA LEU A 11 40.41 -21.55 16.63
C LEU A 11 39.54 -20.33 16.30
N GLN A 12 38.36 -20.60 15.73
CA GLN A 12 37.34 -19.57 15.54
C GLN A 12 36.80 -19.17 16.92
N ILE A 13 36.89 -17.88 17.24
CA ILE A 13 36.16 -17.32 18.38
C ILE A 13 34.70 -17.15 17.94
N ILE A 14 33.88 -18.17 18.24
CA ILE A 14 32.44 -18.13 17.98
C ILE A 14 31.79 -17.15 18.96
N SER A 15 31.59 -15.90 18.51
CA SER A 15 30.83 -14.90 19.25
C SER A 15 29.32 -15.20 19.13
N ILE A 16 28.85 -16.24 19.82
CA ILE A 16 27.42 -16.58 19.92
C ILE A 16 26.64 -15.36 20.40
N CYS A 17 25.48 -15.08 19.80
CA CYS A 17 24.61 -14.02 20.29
C CYS A 17 24.00 -14.42 21.63
N SER A 18 24.41 -13.75 22.71
CA SER A 18 23.79 -13.86 24.02
C SER A 18 22.54 -12.99 24.10
N SER A 19 21.46 -13.47 23.48
CA SER A 19 20.13 -13.22 24.01
C SER A 19 19.92 -14.27 25.11
N TRP A 20 19.58 -13.79 26.31
CA TRP A 20 19.46 -14.59 27.53
C TRP A 20 17.97 -14.88 27.80
N PRO A 21 17.63 -15.82 28.71
CA PRO A 21 16.25 -15.96 29.19
C PRO A 21 15.70 -14.60 29.61
N LEU A 22 14.46 -14.31 29.21
CA LEU A 22 13.76 -13.09 29.63
C LEU A 22 12.69 -13.44 30.66
N SER A 23 12.41 -12.48 31.54
CA SER A 23 11.40 -12.56 32.58
C SER A 23 10.61 -11.25 32.63
N THR A 24 9.64 -11.16 33.53
CA THR A 24 8.81 -9.99 33.75
C THR A 24 8.98 -9.47 35.18
N ASN A 25 8.90 -8.15 35.34
CA ASN A 25 8.88 -7.49 36.63
C ASN A 25 7.95 -6.27 36.55
N SER A 26 6.82 -6.34 37.26
CA SER A 26 5.73 -5.37 37.11
C SER A 26 5.35 -5.24 35.62
N ARG A 27 5.13 -4.03 35.13
CA ARG A 27 4.83 -3.72 33.71
C ARG A 27 6.00 -3.87 32.72
N TRP A 28 7.15 -4.43 33.12
CA TRP A 28 8.37 -4.45 32.31
C TRP A 28 8.84 -5.85 31.95
N ILE A 29 9.35 -6.00 30.73
CA ILE A 29 10.18 -7.14 30.32
C ILE A 29 11.63 -6.90 30.79
N VAL A 30 12.28 -7.93 31.32
CA VAL A 30 13.62 -7.87 31.89
C VAL A 30 14.49 -9.05 31.45
N ASP A 31 15.79 -8.85 31.42
CA ASP A 31 16.79 -9.92 31.39
C ASP A 31 16.74 -10.71 32.71
N ASP A 32 16.61 -12.03 32.66
CA ASP A 32 16.32 -12.86 33.86
C ASP A 32 17.52 -12.91 34.84
N ALA A 33 18.75 -12.81 34.32
CA ALA A 33 19.98 -12.93 35.11
C ALA A 33 20.38 -11.64 35.85
N SER A 34 20.15 -10.47 35.23
CA SER A 34 20.49 -9.15 35.79
C SER A 34 19.27 -8.36 36.26
N GLY A 35 18.06 -8.77 35.88
CA GLY A 35 16.81 -8.04 36.06
C GLY A 35 16.80 -6.66 35.38
N GLN A 36 17.71 -6.39 34.44
CA GLN A 36 17.76 -5.11 33.73
C GLN A 36 16.63 -5.05 32.70
N ARG A 37 16.07 -3.86 32.47
CA ARG A 37 14.97 -3.72 31.50
C ARG A 37 15.46 -4.05 30.08
N VAL A 38 14.66 -4.85 29.38
CA VAL A 38 14.77 -5.09 27.95
C VAL A 38 13.63 -4.38 27.23
N LYS A 39 13.88 -3.99 25.97
CA LYS A 39 12.89 -3.38 25.06
C LYS A 39 12.69 -4.32 23.88
N LEU A 40 11.45 -4.65 23.55
CA LEU A 40 11.11 -5.29 22.28
C LEU A 40 10.64 -4.21 21.31
N ALA A 41 11.39 -4.04 20.22
CA ALA A 41 11.08 -3.17 19.09
C ALA A 41 11.20 -4.00 17.81
N CYS A 42 10.17 -4.80 17.53
CA CYS A 42 10.23 -5.85 16.53
C CYS A 42 9.57 -5.48 15.20
N VAL A 43 9.76 -6.34 14.20
CA VAL A 43 8.93 -6.42 13.00
C VAL A 43 8.32 -7.82 12.88
N ASN A 44 7.10 -7.93 12.36
CA ASN A 44 6.46 -9.20 12.04
C ASN A 44 7.01 -9.76 10.71
N TRP A 45 7.38 -11.05 10.66
CA TRP A 45 7.82 -11.73 9.45
C TRP A 45 7.03 -13.03 9.26
N PRO A 46 6.18 -13.14 8.22
CA PRO A 46 5.41 -14.35 7.97
C PRO A 46 6.22 -15.55 7.47
N SER A 47 5.79 -16.73 7.91
CA SER A 47 6.22 -18.06 7.45
C SER A 47 5.10 -19.11 7.62
N HIS A 48 3.86 -18.68 7.88
CA HIS A 48 2.71 -19.52 8.23
C HIS A 48 1.74 -19.79 7.05
N LEU A 49 1.96 -19.15 5.89
CA LEU A 49 1.13 -19.25 4.68
C LEU A 49 1.12 -20.69 4.11
N GLU A 50 0.28 -20.95 3.12
CA GLU A 50 0.13 -22.28 2.50
C GLU A 50 1.46 -22.98 2.12
N PRO A 51 2.50 -22.29 1.60
CA PRO A 51 3.80 -22.91 1.31
C PRO A 51 4.64 -23.27 2.54
N MET A 52 4.35 -22.67 3.71
CA MET A 52 5.11 -22.78 4.97
C MET A 52 6.60 -22.42 4.82
N ILE A 53 6.89 -21.45 3.96
CA ILE A 53 8.21 -20.91 3.67
C ILE A 53 8.22 -19.46 4.15
N ALA A 54 9.33 -19.03 4.77
CA ALA A 54 9.48 -17.64 5.21
C ALA A 54 9.45 -16.70 3.98
N GLU A 55 8.65 -15.64 4.05
CA GLU A 55 8.47 -14.75 2.89
C GLU A 55 9.81 -14.10 2.49
N GLY A 56 10.05 -13.93 1.18
CA GLY A 56 11.22 -13.21 0.66
C GLY A 56 12.50 -14.05 0.48
N VAL A 57 12.56 -15.30 0.96
CA VAL A 57 13.77 -16.16 0.80
C VAL A 57 13.98 -16.65 -0.64
N GLU A 58 13.00 -16.47 -1.51
CA GLU A 58 13.12 -16.60 -2.96
C GLU A 58 13.74 -15.36 -3.62
N LYS A 59 13.61 -14.19 -2.99
CA LYS A 59 14.12 -12.89 -3.49
C LYS A 59 15.49 -12.52 -2.94
N LYS A 60 15.81 -12.87 -1.68
CA LYS A 60 17.07 -12.48 -1.00
C LYS A 60 17.66 -13.61 -0.15
N PRO A 61 18.99 -13.63 0.06
CA PRO A 61 19.62 -14.49 1.07
C PRO A 61 19.04 -14.19 2.46
N VAL A 62 18.76 -15.22 3.28
CA VAL A 62 18.19 -15.04 4.64
C VAL A 62 19.07 -14.09 5.48
N SER A 63 20.39 -14.20 5.34
CA SER A 63 21.37 -13.34 6.01
C SER A 63 21.39 -11.89 5.50
N GLU A 64 20.88 -11.59 4.30
CA GLU A 64 20.67 -10.22 3.86
C GLU A 64 19.39 -9.64 4.48
N ILE A 65 18.30 -10.41 4.49
CA ILE A 65 17.03 -10.00 5.13
C ILE A 65 17.27 -9.69 6.62
N ALA A 66 17.90 -10.61 7.35
CA ALA A 66 18.23 -10.40 8.77
C ALA A 66 19.08 -9.13 8.99
N ARG A 67 20.09 -8.87 8.16
CA ARG A 67 20.88 -7.62 8.23
C ARG A 67 20.05 -6.37 7.90
N LYS A 68 19.09 -6.42 6.97
CA LYS A 68 18.18 -5.29 6.69
C LYS A 68 17.28 -5.00 7.91
N ILE A 69 16.80 -6.02 8.61
CA ILE A 69 16.01 -5.86 9.85
C ILE A 69 16.84 -5.10 10.90
N THR A 70 18.05 -5.57 11.21
CA THR A 70 18.94 -4.92 12.18
C THR A 70 19.34 -3.49 11.76
N ALA A 71 19.60 -3.28 10.46
CA ALA A 71 19.92 -1.96 9.91
C ALA A 71 18.75 -0.97 9.92
N SER A 72 17.51 -1.47 10.05
CA SER A 72 16.28 -0.66 10.20
C SER A 72 15.99 -0.26 11.65
N GLY A 73 16.86 -0.62 12.60
CA GLY A 73 16.72 -0.30 14.02
C GLY A 73 15.83 -1.24 14.83
N PHE A 74 15.26 -2.29 14.21
CA PHE A 74 14.58 -3.36 14.94
C PHE A 74 15.59 -4.23 15.68
N ASN A 75 15.26 -4.66 16.90
CA ASN A 75 16.08 -5.58 17.70
C ASN A 75 15.47 -6.98 17.85
N CYS A 76 14.28 -7.20 17.29
CA CYS A 76 13.59 -8.47 17.34
C CYS A 76 12.68 -8.73 16.13
N VAL A 77 12.20 -9.97 16.01
CA VAL A 77 11.23 -10.41 15.00
C VAL A 77 10.12 -11.22 15.67
N ARG A 78 8.86 -10.89 15.38
CA ARG A 78 7.71 -11.78 15.65
C ARG A 78 7.56 -12.69 14.43
N PHE A 79 7.97 -13.94 14.57
CA PHE A 79 8.14 -14.90 13.47
C PHE A 79 7.06 -15.97 13.56
N THR A 80 6.21 -16.01 12.54
CA THR A 80 4.92 -16.72 12.59
C THR A 80 5.02 -18.18 12.16
N TRP A 81 4.28 -19.08 12.82
CA TRP A 81 4.12 -20.48 12.42
C TRP A 81 2.65 -20.91 12.47
N ALA A 82 2.32 -21.92 11.66
CA ALA A 82 1.01 -22.58 11.67
C ALA A 82 1.06 -23.87 12.51
N THR A 83 0.03 -24.16 13.32
CA THR A 83 -0.01 -25.35 14.19
C THR A 83 0.32 -26.64 13.42
N HIS A 84 -0.33 -26.85 12.27
CA HIS A 84 -0.17 -28.08 11.49
C HIS A 84 1.25 -28.26 10.91
N MET A 85 2.07 -27.20 10.79
CA MET A 85 3.48 -27.29 10.37
C MET A 85 4.29 -28.23 11.29
N PHE A 86 3.95 -28.27 12.59
CA PHE A 86 4.67 -29.08 13.59
C PHE A 86 3.92 -30.35 14.02
N THR A 87 2.58 -30.35 13.97
CA THR A 87 1.75 -31.45 14.51
C THR A 87 1.38 -32.53 13.49
N ARG A 88 1.41 -32.22 12.18
CA ARG A 88 0.93 -33.09 11.11
C ARG A 88 2.08 -33.67 10.26
N PRO A 89 2.23 -35.00 10.14
CA PRO A 89 3.32 -35.62 9.36
C PRO A 89 3.40 -35.14 7.91
N GLU A 90 2.25 -34.91 7.26
CA GLU A 90 2.11 -34.44 5.88
C GLU A 90 2.61 -33.01 5.63
N TYR A 91 2.83 -32.24 6.69
CA TYR A 91 3.42 -30.90 6.64
C TYR A 91 4.81 -30.87 7.29
N ARG A 92 4.98 -31.49 8.46
CA ARG A 92 6.26 -31.54 9.19
C ARG A 92 7.40 -32.15 8.38
N ASN A 93 7.11 -33.16 7.57
CA ASN A 93 8.11 -33.85 6.75
C ASN A 93 8.20 -33.32 5.31
N LEU A 94 7.37 -32.34 4.95
CA LEU A 94 7.33 -31.76 3.59
C LEU A 94 8.59 -30.94 3.33
N LYS A 95 9.33 -31.26 2.27
CA LYS A 95 10.48 -30.44 1.86
C LYS A 95 10.05 -29.12 1.25
N VAL A 96 10.92 -28.12 1.34
CA VAL A 96 10.74 -26.83 0.67
C VAL A 96 10.53 -27.02 -0.84
N SER A 97 11.31 -27.88 -1.50
CA SER A 97 11.10 -28.23 -2.92
C SER A 97 9.73 -28.86 -3.19
N GLU A 98 9.30 -29.81 -2.36
CA GLU A 98 8.02 -30.51 -2.49
C GLU A 98 6.83 -29.57 -2.23
N SER A 99 6.96 -28.61 -1.31
CA SER A 99 5.98 -27.56 -1.06
C SER A 99 5.86 -26.60 -2.26
N LEU A 100 6.98 -26.15 -2.82
CA LEU A 100 6.98 -25.28 -4.01
C LEU A 100 6.33 -26.00 -5.21
N ASP A 101 6.67 -27.27 -5.43
CA ASP A 101 6.12 -28.07 -6.52
C ASP A 101 4.60 -28.32 -6.34
N LYS A 102 4.15 -28.60 -5.11
CA LYS A 102 2.71 -28.74 -4.75
C LYS A 102 1.87 -27.51 -5.14
N TYR A 103 2.45 -26.31 -5.07
CA TYR A 103 1.77 -25.05 -5.41
C TYR A 103 2.22 -24.46 -6.77
N ASN A 104 2.94 -25.21 -7.60
CA ASN A 104 3.49 -24.79 -8.91
C ASN A 104 4.41 -23.56 -8.89
N LEU A 105 5.08 -23.29 -7.76
CA LEU A 105 5.89 -22.08 -7.50
C LEU A 105 7.30 -22.15 -8.12
N SER A 106 7.39 -22.51 -9.39
CA SER A 106 8.65 -22.68 -10.15
C SER A 106 9.56 -21.45 -10.11
N ALA A 107 9.04 -20.25 -10.34
CA ALA A 107 9.81 -19.01 -10.29
C ALA A 107 10.40 -18.72 -8.89
N ALA A 108 9.71 -19.12 -7.82
CA ALA A 108 10.21 -19.02 -6.44
C ALA A 108 11.25 -20.12 -6.15
N ARG A 109 11.08 -21.33 -6.69
CA ARG A 109 12.11 -22.39 -6.65
C ARG A 109 13.41 -21.91 -7.30
N ASP A 110 13.36 -21.30 -8.48
CA ASP A 110 14.53 -20.72 -9.14
C ASP A 110 15.12 -19.54 -8.35
N GLY A 111 14.28 -18.74 -7.70
CA GLY A 111 14.70 -17.70 -6.76
C GLY A 111 15.51 -18.27 -5.58
N ILE A 112 15.02 -19.35 -4.99
CA ILE A 112 15.70 -20.06 -3.91
C ILE A 112 17.00 -20.72 -4.40
N VAL A 113 17.04 -21.29 -5.62
CA VAL A 113 18.30 -21.80 -6.22
C VAL A 113 19.36 -20.70 -6.31
N ARG A 114 18.97 -19.47 -6.67
CA ARG A 114 19.91 -18.32 -6.75
C ARG A 114 20.34 -17.81 -5.38
N ASN A 115 19.40 -17.69 -4.44
CA ASN A 115 19.60 -16.94 -3.19
C ASN A 115 19.96 -17.81 -1.96
N ASN A 116 19.36 -18.99 -1.85
CA ASN A 116 19.45 -19.87 -0.67
C ASN A 116 19.45 -21.37 -1.06
N PRO A 117 20.27 -21.85 -2.03
CA PRO A 117 20.09 -23.15 -2.68
C PRO A 117 20.02 -24.38 -1.76
N HIS A 118 20.62 -24.29 -0.57
CA HIS A 118 20.63 -25.37 0.41
C HIS A 118 19.25 -25.65 1.04
N ILE A 119 18.33 -24.68 1.08
CA ILE A 119 17.04 -24.86 1.79
C ILE A 119 16.07 -25.77 1.03
N LEU A 120 16.23 -25.98 -0.28
CA LEU A 120 15.32 -26.84 -1.08
C LEU A 120 15.23 -28.28 -0.57
N ASN A 121 16.31 -28.76 0.05
CA ASN A 121 16.41 -30.11 0.60
C ASN A 121 15.97 -30.21 2.07
N MET A 122 15.75 -29.07 2.75
CA MET A 122 15.23 -29.01 4.11
C MET A 122 13.73 -29.27 4.13
N THR A 123 13.21 -29.82 5.22
CA THR A 123 11.80 -29.71 5.58
C THR A 123 11.42 -28.26 5.90
N VAL A 124 10.14 -27.91 5.80
CA VAL A 124 9.65 -26.58 6.20
C VAL A 124 9.93 -26.25 7.68
N VAL A 125 9.98 -27.27 8.55
CA VAL A 125 10.36 -27.12 9.97
C VAL A 125 11.87 -26.86 10.14
N GLU A 126 12.73 -27.51 9.35
CA GLU A 126 14.17 -27.22 9.34
C GLU A 126 14.49 -25.84 8.75
N LEU A 127 13.76 -25.41 7.71
CA LEU A 127 13.85 -24.04 7.20
C LEU A 127 13.45 -23.01 8.28
N HIS A 128 12.32 -23.21 8.95
CA HIS A 128 11.88 -22.31 10.02
C HIS A 128 12.95 -22.20 11.13
N LYS A 129 13.63 -23.31 11.48
CA LYS A 129 14.77 -23.28 12.41
C LYS A 129 15.97 -22.53 11.85
N ALA A 130 16.35 -22.79 10.60
CA ALA A 130 17.49 -22.13 9.95
C ALA A 130 17.33 -20.61 9.86
N VAL A 131 16.09 -20.10 9.69
CA VAL A 131 15.77 -18.67 9.75
C VAL A 131 15.91 -18.11 11.16
N VAL A 132 15.38 -18.79 12.19
CA VAL A 132 15.56 -18.40 13.60
C VAL A 132 17.04 -18.34 14.00
N ASP A 133 17.84 -19.32 13.57
CA ASP A 133 19.28 -19.34 13.84
C ASP A 133 20.04 -18.24 13.09
N GLU A 134 19.57 -17.83 11.90
CA GLU A 134 20.16 -16.68 11.16
C GLU A 134 19.78 -15.34 11.81
N LEU A 135 18.55 -15.19 12.30
CA LEU A 135 18.13 -14.04 13.11
C LEU A 135 19.01 -13.92 14.36
N GLY A 136 19.24 -15.04 15.05
CA GLY A 136 20.18 -15.13 16.18
C GLY A 136 21.62 -14.74 15.80
N ARG A 137 22.15 -15.22 14.67
CA ARG A 137 23.48 -14.81 14.17
C ARG A 137 23.59 -13.30 13.89
N ASN A 138 22.48 -12.65 13.53
CA ASN A 138 22.41 -11.20 13.31
C ASN A 138 21.96 -10.39 14.56
N LYS A 139 21.93 -11.04 15.73
CA LYS A 139 21.62 -10.46 17.04
C LYS A 139 20.20 -9.91 17.18
N LEU A 140 19.25 -10.56 16.51
CA LEU A 140 17.82 -10.30 16.66
C LEU A 140 17.22 -11.32 17.62
N MET A 141 16.45 -10.85 18.60
CA MET A 141 15.61 -11.71 19.43
C MET A 141 14.39 -12.18 18.64
N VAL A 142 13.85 -13.36 18.94
CA VAL A 142 12.72 -13.96 18.23
C VAL A 142 11.57 -14.24 19.18
N VAL A 143 10.39 -13.74 18.81
CA VAL A 143 9.11 -14.12 19.38
C VAL A 143 8.43 -15.10 18.41
N LEU A 144 8.17 -16.33 18.84
CA LEU A 144 7.51 -17.35 18.02
C LEU A 144 5.99 -17.21 18.12
N ASP A 145 5.31 -16.92 17.01
CA ASP A 145 3.86 -16.63 17.00
C ASP A 145 3.03 -17.77 16.40
N ASN A 146 2.10 -18.36 17.17
CA ASN A 146 1.12 -19.31 16.65
C ASN A 146 0.01 -18.58 15.87
N HIS A 147 0.29 -18.27 14.62
CA HIS A 147 -0.54 -17.35 13.84
C HIS A 147 -1.85 -17.96 13.35
N ILE A 148 -1.82 -19.24 12.98
CA ILE A 148 -2.98 -19.95 12.40
C ILE A 148 -2.94 -21.45 12.73
N GLY A 149 -4.07 -22.15 12.65
CA GLY A 149 -4.11 -23.60 12.86
C GLY A 149 -3.61 -24.34 11.63
N ARG A 150 -4.36 -24.18 10.54
CA ARG A 150 -4.01 -24.65 9.20
C ARG A 150 -3.21 -23.58 8.43
N PRO A 151 -2.11 -23.93 7.74
CA PRO A 151 -1.35 -22.99 6.92
C PRO A 151 -2.22 -22.30 5.87
N GLY A 152 -2.11 -20.97 5.79
CA GLY A 152 -2.93 -20.12 4.93
C GLY A 152 -3.01 -18.68 5.43
N TRP A 153 -3.71 -17.82 4.69
CA TRP A 153 -3.95 -16.43 5.07
C TRP A 153 -5.12 -16.28 6.08
N CYS A 154 -5.13 -15.17 6.81
CA CYS A 154 -6.12 -14.79 7.81
C CYS A 154 -6.39 -13.26 7.70
N CYS A 155 -7.26 -12.60 8.47
CA CYS A 155 -8.03 -13.06 9.62
C CYS A 155 -9.46 -12.53 9.44
N SER A 156 -10.42 -13.43 9.21
CA SER A 156 -11.85 -13.10 9.12
C SER A 156 -12.65 -13.83 10.20
N ASP A 157 -13.87 -13.38 10.48
CA ASP A 157 -14.75 -14.05 11.46
C ASP A 157 -15.17 -15.48 11.05
N ASN A 158 -14.96 -15.87 9.78
CA ASN A 158 -15.47 -17.12 9.20
C ASN A 158 -14.41 -18.00 8.51
N ASP A 159 -13.11 -17.75 8.75
CA ASP A 159 -11.99 -18.51 8.16
C ASP A 159 -11.72 -19.87 8.84
N GLY A 160 -12.58 -20.28 9.79
CA GLY A 160 -12.46 -21.54 10.52
C GLY A 160 -11.25 -21.63 11.46
N ASN A 161 -10.53 -20.54 11.70
CA ASN A 161 -9.34 -20.47 12.55
C ASN A 161 -9.47 -19.46 13.72
N GLY A 162 -10.61 -18.76 13.83
CA GLY A 162 -10.81 -17.63 14.73
C GLY A 162 -10.87 -17.96 16.23
N PHE A 163 -11.47 -19.09 16.63
CA PHE A 163 -11.56 -19.48 18.04
C PHE A 163 -11.49 -20.99 18.28
N PHE A 164 -11.32 -21.37 19.55
CA PHE A 164 -11.25 -22.76 20.00
C PHE A 164 -12.47 -23.58 19.55
N ASN A 165 -12.21 -24.68 18.85
CA ASN A 165 -13.19 -25.60 18.24
C ASN A 165 -13.90 -25.05 16.99
N ASP A 166 -13.32 -24.05 16.31
CA ASP A 166 -13.56 -23.86 14.88
C ASP A 166 -12.88 -24.97 14.04
N PRO A 167 -13.32 -25.20 12.78
CA PRO A 167 -12.92 -26.38 11.98
C PRO A 167 -11.43 -26.66 11.84
N ASP A 168 -10.60 -25.62 11.75
CA ASP A 168 -9.13 -25.72 11.62
C ASP A 168 -8.40 -25.33 12.94
N PHE A 169 -9.12 -25.11 14.04
CA PHE A 169 -8.57 -24.75 15.36
C PHE A 169 -9.05 -25.72 16.48
N ASN A 170 -8.54 -26.96 16.41
CA ASN A 170 -8.73 -27.95 17.46
C ASN A 170 -7.83 -27.67 18.69
N PRO A 171 -8.37 -27.54 19.93
CA PRO A 171 -7.57 -27.20 21.10
C PRO A 171 -6.50 -28.24 21.46
N TRP A 172 -6.80 -29.54 21.39
CA TRP A 172 -5.86 -30.61 21.71
C TRP A 172 -4.69 -30.69 20.73
N GLU A 173 -4.90 -30.29 19.48
CA GLU A 173 -3.84 -30.17 18.49
C GLU A 173 -3.02 -28.89 18.68
N TRP A 174 -3.67 -27.78 19.02
CA TRP A 174 -2.99 -26.53 19.39
C TRP A 174 -2.09 -26.70 20.62
N GLU A 175 -2.57 -27.32 21.70
CA GLU A 175 -1.77 -27.68 22.88
C GLU A 175 -0.55 -28.55 22.51
N ARG A 176 -0.75 -29.55 21.64
CA ARG A 176 0.34 -30.37 21.11
C ARG A 176 1.33 -29.55 20.27
N GLY A 177 0.84 -28.59 19.48
CA GLY A 177 1.66 -27.65 18.71
C GLY A 177 2.54 -26.79 19.62
N LEU A 178 1.94 -26.16 20.63
CA LEU A 178 2.66 -25.38 21.65
C LEU A 178 3.76 -26.21 22.33
N VAL A 179 3.42 -27.40 22.82
CA VAL A 179 4.36 -28.36 23.43
C VAL A 179 5.47 -28.77 22.46
N THR A 180 5.17 -28.92 21.17
CA THR A 180 6.14 -29.34 20.16
C THR A 180 7.10 -28.20 19.81
N VAL A 181 6.60 -26.98 19.64
CA VAL A 181 7.42 -25.80 19.30
C VAL A 181 8.26 -25.34 20.48
N ALA A 182 7.70 -25.28 21.70
CA ALA A 182 8.46 -24.94 22.91
C ALA A 182 9.66 -25.88 23.10
N LYS A 183 9.47 -27.20 22.93
CA LYS A 183 10.56 -28.19 22.90
C LYS A 183 11.52 -28.02 21.73
N ALA A 184 11.01 -27.69 20.54
CA ALA A 184 11.83 -27.58 19.34
C ALA A 184 12.84 -26.42 19.40
N TYR A 185 12.60 -25.42 20.25
CA TYR A 185 13.47 -24.26 20.47
C TYR A 185 14.02 -24.17 21.90
N LEU A 186 13.90 -25.22 22.72
CA LEU A 186 14.51 -25.28 24.06
C LEU A 186 16.02 -25.08 23.97
N GLY A 187 16.55 -24.10 24.72
CA GLY A 187 17.97 -23.72 24.69
C GLY A 187 18.44 -23.00 23.43
N ASN A 188 17.56 -22.56 22.53
CA ASN A 188 17.94 -21.67 21.43
C ASN A 188 18.02 -20.21 21.95
N PRO A 189 19.20 -19.59 22.02
CA PRO A 189 19.35 -18.29 22.66
C PRO A 189 18.66 -17.16 21.89
N ALA A 190 18.33 -17.33 20.61
CA ALA A 190 17.62 -16.32 19.84
C ALA A 190 16.15 -16.18 20.27
N VAL A 191 15.52 -17.25 20.77
CA VAL A 191 14.09 -17.26 21.10
C VAL A 191 13.88 -16.75 22.52
N VAL A 192 13.22 -15.60 22.64
CA VAL A 192 12.93 -14.94 23.93
C VAL A 192 11.49 -15.05 24.37
N GLY A 193 10.58 -15.40 23.47
CA GLY A 193 9.15 -15.41 23.74
C GLY A 193 8.36 -16.26 22.76
N MET A 194 7.15 -16.62 23.15
CA MET A 194 6.24 -17.42 22.35
C MET A 194 4.80 -16.97 22.58
N SER A 195 4.13 -16.48 21.53
CA SER A 195 2.69 -16.25 21.59
C SER A 195 1.93 -17.57 21.53
N LEU A 196 0.94 -17.67 22.40
CA LEU A 196 0.03 -18.79 22.48
C LEU A 196 -0.90 -18.86 21.25
N ARG A 197 -1.42 -17.72 20.76
CA ARG A 197 -2.34 -17.69 19.61
C ARG A 197 -2.57 -16.26 19.10
N ASN A 198 -2.43 -16.03 17.81
CA ASN A 198 -2.82 -14.78 17.15
C ASN A 198 -4.35 -14.58 17.06
N GLU A 199 -4.80 -13.35 17.27
CA GLU A 199 -6.14 -12.80 16.99
C GLU A 199 -7.35 -13.71 17.29
N LEU A 200 -7.58 -14.06 18.55
CA LEU A 200 -8.82 -14.74 18.95
C LEU A 200 -10.06 -13.87 18.61
N ARG A 201 -10.97 -14.41 17.79
CA ARG A 201 -12.05 -13.64 17.11
C ARG A 201 -13.27 -14.52 16.79
N GLY A 202 -14.20 -14.01 15.95
CA GLY A 202 -15.33 -14.79 15.43
C GLY A 202 -16.47 -15.00 16.43
N SER A 203 -17.52 -15.68 15.97
CA SER A 203 -18.80 -15.80 16.69
C SER A 203 -18.80 -16.78 17.88
N ARG A 204 -17.78 -17.62 18.02
CA ARG A 204 -17.61 -18.54 19.16
C ARG A 204 -16.88 -17.94 20.36
N GLN A 205 -16.25 -16.77 20.20
CA GLN A 205 -15.36 -16.22 21.22
C GLN A 205 -16.09 -16.00 22.55
N ASN A 206 -15.48 -16.46 23.65
CA ASN A 206 -16.04 -16.30 25.00
C ASN A 206 -14.93 -16.37 26.06
N GLU A 207 -15.15 -15.66 27.16
CA GLU A 207 -14.18 -15.54 28.26
C GLU A 207 -13.91 -16.86 28.96
N LEU A 208 -14.92 -17.71 29.19
CA LEU A 208 -14.77 -18.99 29.89
C LEU A 208 -13.74 -19.90 29.21
N ASN A 209 -13.89 -20.10 27.89
CA ASN A 209 -12.93 -20.87 27.10
C ASN A 209 -11.57 -20.16 27.02
N TRP A 210 -11.54 -18.82 26.96
CA TRP A 210 -10.29 -18.06 26.97
C TRP A 210 -9.49 -18.30 28.27
N TYR A 211 -10.11 -18.16 29.45
CA TYR A 211 -9.47 -18.43 30.75
C TYR A 211 -9.00 -19.88 30.87
N GLN A 212 -9.76 -20.84 30.33
CA GLN A 212 -9.36 -22.24 30.31
C GLN A 212 -8.12 -22.46 29.43
N TYR A 213 -8.22 -22.15 28.14
CA TYR A 213 -7.17 -22.53 27.18
C TYR A 213 -5.93 -21.63 27.28
N MET A 214 -6.04 -20.34 27.58
CA MET A 214 -4.85 -19.50 27.82
C MET A 214 -4.08 -19.97 29.05
N ARG A 215 -4.75 -20.35 30.15
CA ARG A 215 -4.09 -20.93 31.33
C ARG A 215 -3.39 -22.24 30.99
N VAL A 216 -4.04 -23.14 30.24
CA VAL A 216 -3.44 -24.42 29.84
C VAL A 216 -2.24 -24.19 28.93
N GLY A 217 -2.40 -23.41 27.85
CA GLY A 217 -1.33 -23.07 26.91
C GLY A 217 -0.13 -22.41 27.59
N ALA A 218 -0.37 -21.45 28.50
CA ALA A 218 0.68 -20.76 29.24
C ALA A 218 1.55 -21.72 30.07
N ASN A 219 0.90 -22.58 30.86
CA ASN A 219 1.60 -23.57 31.66
C ASN A 219 2.27 -24.64 30.78
N LEU A 220 1.66 -25.04 29.66
CA LEU A 220 2.27 -26.00 28.73
C LEU A 220 3.57 -25.46 28.13
N VAL A 221 3.58 -24.22 27.61
CA VAL A 221 4.80 -23.60 27.05
C VAL A 221 5.89 -23.51 28.11
N HIS A 222 5.59 -22.90 29.26
CA HIS A 222 6.57 -22.71 30.33
C HIS A 222 7.14 -24.03 30.89
N ASN A 223 6.30 -25.06 31.07
CA ASN A 223 6.75 -26.37 31.54
C ASN A 223 7.61 -27.13 30.51
N GLN A 224 7.60 -26.75 29.23
CA GLN A 224 8.47 -27.34 28.20
C GLN A 224 9.69 -26.46 27.87
N ASN A 225 9.59 -25.15 28.09
CA ASN A 225 10.64 -24.17 27.87
C ASN A 225 10.47 -23.00 28.86
N PRO A 226 11.16 -23.04 30.02
CA PRO A 226 11.02 -22.01 31.05
C PRO A 226 11.81 -20.73 30.74
N ASP A 227 12.69 -20.78 29.73
CA ASP A 227 13.58 -19.67 29.36
C ASP A 227 12.83 -18.55 28.62
N VAL A 228 11.74 -18.90 27.93
CA VAL A 228 10.94 -17.98 27.10
C VAL A 228 9.80 -17.30 27.86
N LEU A 229 9.49 -16.07 27.47
CA LEU A 229 8.26 -15.38 27.82
C LEU A 229 7.05 -16.08 27.19
N VAL A 230 5.96 -16.13 27.93
CA VAL A 230 4.67 -16.64 27.50
C VAL A 230 3.79 -15.46 27.14
N ILE A 231 3.43 -15.30 25.86
CA ILE A 231 2.67 -14.15 25.37
C ILE A 231 1.21 -14.54 25.12
N VAL A 232 0.29 -13.79 25.73
CA VAL A 232 -1.13 -14.14 25.87
C VAL A 232 -2.02 -13.12 25.14
N SER A 233 -2.62 -13.51 24.02
CA SER A 233 -3.51 -12.65 23.21
C SER A 233 -4.87 -12.39 23.86
N GLY A 234 -5.37 -11.17 23.69
CA GLY A 234 -6.77 -10.81 23.94
C GLY A 234 -7.79 -11.45 23.00
N LEU A 235 -9.06 -11.19 23.31
CA LEU A 235 -10.22 -11.46 22.45
C LEU A 235 -10.41 -10.34 21.42
N SER A 236 -11.36 -10.55 20.50
CA SER A 236 -11.77 -9.59 19.46
C SER A 236 -10.57 -9.04 18.67
N TYR A 237 -9.89 -9.91 17.92
CA TYR A 237 -8.69 -9.56 17.14
C TYR A 237 -7.56 -9.00 18.01
N ALA A 238 -7.36 -9.61 19.18
CA ALA A 238 -6.47 -9.12 20.25
C ALA A 238 -6.74 -7.67 20.73
N GLY A 239 -7.88 -7.06 20.34
CA GLY A 239 -8.26 -5.70 20.69
C GLY A 239 -8.98 -5.56 22.05
N ASN A 240 -9.18 -6.66 22.79
CA ASN A 240 -9.90 -6.68 24.05
C ASN A 240 -9.31 -7.64 25.11
N LEU A 241 -8.87 -7.07 26.23
CA LEU A 241 -8.54 -7.75 27.49
C LEU A 241 -9.31 -7.15 28.69
N ALA A 242 -10.34 -6.33 28.46
CA ALA A 242 -11.03 -5.54 29.49
C ALA A 242 -11.64 -6.40 30.63
N PHE A 243 -12.01 -7.64 30.32
CA PHE A 243 -12.55 -8.62 31.28
C PHE A 243 -11.55 -8.98 32.40
N LEU A 244 -10.24 -8.78 32.19
CA LEU A 244 -9.23 -8.96 33.23
C LEU A 244 -9.35 -7.95 34.39
N LYS A 245 -10.09 -6.85 34.19
CA LYS A 245 -10.43 -5.89 35.28
C LYS A 245 -11.37 -6.51 36.32
N SER A 246 -12.20 -7.47 35.93
CA SER A 246 -13.13 -8.17 36.82
C SER A 246 -12.57 -9.49 37.36
N GLN A 247 -11.70 -10.16 36.60
CA GLN A 247 -11.09 -11.43 37.01
C GLN A 247 -9.67 -11.57 36.39
N PRO A 248 -8.60 -11.57 37.21
CA PRO A 248 -7.26 -11.88 36.71
C PRO A 248 -7.15 -13.30 36.13
N LEU A 249 -6.19 -13.51 35.21
CA LEU A 249 -5.85 -14.84 34.71
C LEU A 249 -4.96 -15.57 35.73
N ASP A 250 -5.56 -16.07 36.81
CA ASP A 250 -4.84 -16.77 37.87
C ASP A 250 -4.16 -18.06 37.37
N HIS A 251 -3.15 -18.54 38.12
CA HIS A 251 -2.45 -19.81 37.89
C HIS A 251 -1.68 -19.86 36.55
N ILE A 252 -0.95 -18.79 36.21
CA ILE A 252 0.02 -18.69 35.12
C ILE A 252 1.41 -18.33 35.68
N PRO A 253 2.53 -18.59 34.97
CA PRO A 253 3.87 -18.22 35.42
C PRO A 253 4.04 -16.69 35.39
N SER A 254 3.77 -16.03 36.51
CA SER A 254 3.66 -14.56 36.59
C SER A 254 4.93 -13.83 36.19
N ASN A 255 6.11 -14.39 36.48
CA ASN A 255 7.43 -13.86 36.11
C ASN A 255 7.84 -14.14 34.65
N LYS A 256 7.00 -14.79 33.84
CA LYS A 256 7.22 -15.05 32.41
C LYS A 256 6.04 -14.61 31.53
N SER A 257 4.89 -14.30 32.12
CA SER A 257 3.65 -13.99 31.39
C SER A 257 3.59 -12.52 30.95
N VAL A 258 3.36 -12.32 29.66
CA VAL A 258 3.18 -11.02 28.98
C VAL A 258 1.83 -11.06 28.27
N TYR A 259 1.07 -9.97 28.30
CA TYR A 259 -0.12 -9.86 27.45
C TYR A 259 0.23 -9.24 26.11
N GLU A 260 -0.48 -9.63 25.04
CA GLU A 260 -0.41 -8.92 23.76
C GLU A 260 -1.76 -8.38 23.31
N GLY A 261 -1.70 -7.30 22.54
CA GLY A 261 -2.86 -6.69 21.90
C GLY A 261 -2.50 -6.01 20.58
N HIS A 262 -3.47 -5.90 19.70
CA HIS A 262 -3.32 -5.31 18.36
C HIS A 262 -3.98 -3.93 18.30
N TRP A 263 -3.45 -3.03 17.46
CA TRP A 263 -4.05 -1.70 17.24
C TRP A 263 -3.87 -1.28 15.77
N TYR A 264 -4.97 -0.95 15.11
CA TYR A 264 -5.00 -0.50 13.71
C TYR A 264 -6.00 0.66 13.52
N SER A 265 -5.96 1.30 12.34
CA SER A 265 -6.86 2.39 11.91
C SER A 265 -8.28 1.93 11.50
N PHE A 266 -8.49 0.62 11.43
CA PHE A 266 -9.59 -0.04 10.71
C PHE A 266 -11.00 0.31 11.22
N GLY A 267 -11.99 0.15 10.34
CA GLY A 267 -13.41 0.45 10.61
C GLY A 267 -13.79 1.93 10.59
N ILE A 268 -12.83 2.85 10.59
CA ILE A 268 -13.07 4.30 10.59
C ILE A 268 -12.80 4.90 9.19
N PRO A 269 -13.80 5.51 8.52
CA PRO A 269 -13.63 6.15 7.22
C PRO A 269 -12.59 7.28 7.22
N ALA A 270 -11.82 7.39 6.13
CA ALA A 270 -10.71 8.34 6.00
C ALA A 270 -11.16 9.81 6.03
N ASP A 271 -12.35 10.13 5.50
CA ASP A 271 -12.96 11.45 5.57
C ASP A 271 -13.28 11.87 7.02
N LYS A 272 -13.66 10.91 7.87
CA LYS A 272 -13.81 11.15 9.31
C LYS A 272 -12.45 11.41 9.97
N TRP A 273 -11.45 10.57 9.72
CA TRP A 273 -10.08 10.79 10.24
C TRP A 273 -9.53 12.17 9.84
N ALA A 274 -9.80 12.63 8.62
CA ALA A 274 -9.41 13.94 8.13
C ALA A 274 -10.14 15.09 8.84
N ALA A 275 -11.46 14.98 9.01
CA ALA A 275 -12.29 16.04 9.57
C ALA A 275 -12.32 16.10 11.11
N GLN A 276 -12.14 14.97 11.81
CA GLN A 276 -12.40 14.82 13.24
C GLN A 276 -11.18 14.25 14.00
N THR A 277 -9.96 14.56 13.52
CA THR A 277 -8.72 13.92 14.00
C THR A 277 -8.57 13.92 15.52
N ASN A 278 -8.82 15.04 16.20
CA ASN A 278 -8.73 15.11 17.67
C ASN A 278 -9.74 14.17 18.34
N GLN A 279 -11.01 14.30 18.01
CA GLN A 279 -12.12 13.55 18.63
C GLN A 279 -11.98 12.04 18.39
N ILE A 280 -11.55 11.63 17.18
CA ILE A 280 -11.31 10.22 16.85
C ILE A 280 -10.06 9.70 17.58
N CYS A 281 -8.96 10.46 17.57
CA CYS A 281 -7.73 10.09 18.26
C CYS A 281 -7.97 9.87 19.77
N ALA A 282 -8.73 10.78 20.40
CA ALA A 282 -9.18 10.64 21.78
C ALA A 282 -10.05 9.39 21.98
N SER A 283 -11.04 9.18 21.10
CA SER A 283 -11.95 8.03 21.19
C SER A 283 -11.24 6.68 21.03
N VAL A 284 -10.32 6.53 20.07
CA VAL A 284 -9.58 5.27 19.86
C VAL A 284 -8.54 5.06 20.95
N THR A 285 -7.83 6.10 21.38
CA THR A 285 -6.86 6.00 22.48
C THR A 285 -7.57 5.67 23.80
N LYS A 286 -8.75 6.23 24.05
CA LYS A 286 -9.59 5.86 25.20
C LYS A 286 -10.04 4.40 25.11
N ALA A 287 -10.60 3.95 23.99
CA ALA A 287 -11.01 2.57 23.81
C ALA A 287 -9.84 1.59 24.01
N THR A 288 -8.68 1.86 23.42
CA THR A 288 -7.45 1.06 23.60
C THR A 288 -6.95 1.11 25.05
N THR A 289 -7.11 2.23 25.76
CA THR A 289 -6.78 2.33 27.20
C THR A 289 -7.72 1.48 28.04
N ASP A 290 -9.03 1.58 27.80
CA ASP A 290 -10.06 0.82 28.51
C ASP A 290 -9.99 -0.69 28.23
N ASN A 291 -9.51 -1.09 27.04
CA ASN A 291 -9.44 -2.48 26.61
C ASN A 291 -8.08 -3.16 26.81
N LEU A 292 -6.97 -2.42 26.76
CA LEU A 292 -5.60 -2.98 26.74
C LEU A 292 -4.64 -2.21 27.67
N LEU A 293 -4.45 -0.90 27.48
CA LEU A 293 -3.32 -0.19 28.13
C LEU A 293 -3.43 -0.12 29.67
N PHE A 294 -4.64 -0.30 30.21
CA PHE A 294 -4.88 -0.41 31.66
C PHE A 294 -4.03 -1.50 32.33
N LEU A 295 -3.69 -2.58 31.61
CA LEU A 295 -2.84 -3.67 32.12
C LEU A 295 -1.48 -3.16 32.59
N THR A 296 -1.02 -2.04 32.04
CA THR A 296 0.28 -1.43 32.33
C THR A 296 0.22 -0.35 33.42
N GLN A 297 -0.94 -0.20 34.08
CA GLN A 297 -1.29 0.86 35.02
C GLN A 297 -1.95 0.27 36.28
N GLY A 298 -2.08 1.09 37.34
CA GLY A 298 -2.62 0.64 38.64
C GLY A 298 -1.62 -0.16 39.49
N ASP A 299 -2.11 -0.80 40.53
CA ASP A 299 -1.27 -1.36 41.61
C ASP A 299 -0.59 -2.71 41.25
N ASN A 300 -1.22 -3.50 40.38
CA ASN A 300 -0.71 -4.82 39.95
C ASN A 300 -0.57 -4.92 38.42
N PRO A 301 0.30 -4.10 37.78
CA PRO A 301 0.37 -4.04 36.34
C PRO A 301 1.27 -5.14 35.75
N PHE A 302 0.88 -5.61 34.57
CA PHE A 302 1.59 -6.61 33.75
C PHE A 302 2.23 -5.95 32.51
N PRO A 303 3.24 -6.58 31.87
CA PRO A 303 3.77 -6.10 30.61
C PRO A 303 2.75 -6.32 29.49
N LEU A 304 2.63 -5.31 28.62
CA LEU A 304 1.81 -5.36 27.40
C LEU A 304 2.73 -5.17 26.18
N PHE A 305 2.71 -6.16 25.31
CA PHE A 305 3.40 -6.16 24.02
C PHE A 305 2.38 -5.80 22.93
N LEU A 306 2.54 -4.64 22.28
CA LEU A 306 1.71 -4.23 21.15
C LEU A 306 2.21 -4.96 19.90
N SER A 307 1.83 -6.23 19.76
CA SER A 307 2.47 -7.19 18.86
C SER A 307 2.08 -7.04 17.38
N GLU A 308 1.01 -6.31 17.10
CA GLU A 308 0.73 -5.80 15.77
C GLU A 308 0.14 -4.39 15.79
N PHE A 309 0.72 -3.55 14.92
CA PHE A 309 0.14 -2.33 14.40
C PHE A 309 0.75 -2.07 13.03
N GLY A 310 0.05 -1.36 12.14
CA GLY A 310 0.54 -1.10 10.78
C GLY A 310 -0.07 0.16 10.16
N ILE A 311 0.56 0.61 9.08
CA ILE A 311 0.06 1.67 8.18
C ILE A 311 0.48 1.36 6.75
N ASN A 312 -0.26 1.91 5.78
CA ASN A 312 0.13 1.79 4.38
C ASN A 312 1.44 2.50 4.06
N GLN A 313 2.50 1.72 3.83
CA GLN A 313 3.88 2.17 3.63
C GLN A 313 4.12 2.84 2.26
N ARG A 314 3.09 3.07 1.45
CA ARG A 314 3.15 4.05 0.34
C ARG A 314 3.00 5.50 0.83
N GLY A 315 2.50 5.71 2.04
CA GLY A 315 2.27 7.03 2.63
C GLY A 315 1.08 7.81 2.05
N ASP A 316 0.30 7.22 1.12
CA ASP A 316 -0.85 7.90 0.49
C ASP A 316 -2.21 7.64 1.15
N ASN A 317 -2.25 6.89 2.26
CA ASN A 317 -3.45 6.73 3.10
C ASN A 317 -3.51 7.79 4.23
N GLU A 318 -4.40 8.77 4.10
CA GLU A 318 -4.59 9.83 5.10
C GLU A 318 -5.15 9.30 6.44
N ALA A 319 -5.96 8.24 6.44
CA ALA A 319 -6.49 7.66 7.67
C ALA A 319 -5.35 7.15 8.56
N ASP A 320 -4.48 6.33 7.99
CA ASP A 320 -3.34 5.73 8.67
C ASP A 320 -2.32 6.78 9.12
N ASN A 321 -2.00 7.74 8.23
CA ASN A 321 -1.09 8.85 8.52
C ASN A 321 -1.55 9.71 9.71
N ARG A 322 -2.87 9.85 9.91
CA ARG A 322 -3.44 10.55 11.07
C ARG A 322 -3.53 9.63 12.29
N TYR A 323 -3.99 8.40 12.12
CA TYR A 323 -4.06 7.37 13.16
C TYR A 323 -2.72 7.16 13.89
N ILE A 324 -1.62 7.02 13.15
CA ILE A 324 -0.34 6.57 13.72
C ILE A 324 0.26 7.55 14.74
N GLY A 325 -0.05 8.85 14.63
CA GLY A 325 0.35 9.84 15.63
C GLY A 325 -0.28 9.59 17.01
N CYS A 326 -1.47 9.00 17.08
CA CYS A 326 -2.14 8.63 18.33
C CYS A 326 -1.44 7.45 19.00
N LEU A 327 -1.14 6.40 18.22
CA LEU A 327 -0.39 5.24 18.70
C LEU A 327 1.00 5.64 19.17
N LEU A 328 1.74 6.42 18.38
CA LEU A 328 3.10 6.84 18.74
C LEU A 328 3.11 7.68 20.02
N ALA A 329 2.11 8.54 20.25
CA ALA A 329 1.99 9.30 21.50
C ALA A 329 1.84 8.38 22.73
N ALA A 330 0.94 7.39 22.66
CA ALA A 330 0.69 6.45 23.74
C ALA A 330 1.86 5.48 23.97
N VAL A 331 2.47 4.95 22.90
CA VAL A 331 3.63 4.06 22.96
C VAL A 331 4.87 4.80 23.50
N ALA A 332 5.05 6.09 23.21
CA ALA A 332 6.15 6.89 23.76
C ALA A 332 5.90 7.33 25.22
N GLU A 333 4.66 7.67 25.61
CA GLU A 333 4.29 7.99 26.99
C GLU A 333 4.49 6.81 27.95
N LEU A 334 3.89 5.67 27.59
CA LEU A 334 3.93 4.45 28.40
C LEU A 334 5.21 3.64 28.15
N ASP A 335 6.01 4.00 27.16
CA ASP A 335 7.24 3.31 26.75
C ASP A 335 7.01 1.79 26.48
N LEU A 336 5.91 1.47 25.79
CA LEU A 336 5.44 0.09 25.54
C LEU A 336 6.42 -0.70 24.66
N ASP A 337 6.40 -2.02 24.83
CA ASP A 337 7.07 -2.97 23.95
C ASP A 337 6.16 -3.26 22.74
N TRP A 338 6.71 -3.41 21.53
CA TRP A 338 5.92 -3.39 20.29
C TRP A 338 6.52 -4.18 19.12
N ALA A 339 5.68 -4.56 18.15
CA ALA A 339 6.08 -5.14 16.88
C ALA A 339 5.25 -4.60 15.71
N LEU A 340 5.93 -4.11 14.67
CA LEU A 340 5.32 -3.53 13.47
C LEU A 340 4.84 -4.64 12.51
N TRP A 341 3.60 -4.55 12.02
CA TRP A 341 3.11 -5.31 10.88
C TRP A 341 3.31 -4.47 9.60
N ALA A 342 4.14 -4.90 8.63
CA ALA A 342 5.00 -6.09 8.63
C ALA A 342 6.29 -5.91 7.81
N LEU A 343 7.16 -6.92 7.78
CA LEU A 343 8.44 -6.86 7.07
C LEU A 343 8.29 -6.99 5.55
N GLN A 344 7.47 -7.95 5.11
CA GLN A 344 7.37 -8.38 3.72
C GLN A 344 6.80 -7.29 2.81
N GLY A 345 7.47 -7.03 1.68
CA GLY A 345 6.90 -6.24 0.59
C GLY A 345 6.08 -7.07 -0.41
N SER A 346 6.08 -8.40 -0.27
CA SER A 346 5.35 -9.34 -1.13
C SER A 346 5.24 -10.73 -0.49
N TYR A 347 4.26 -11.52 -0.92
CA TYR A 347 4.12 -12.94 -0.57
C TYR A 347 4.55 -13.87 -1.71
N LEU A 348 5.16 -15.03 -1.41
CA LEU A 348 5.34 -16.13 -2.36
C LEU A 348 3.99 -16.57 -2.93
N LEU A 349 3.03 -16.80 -2.04
CA LEU A 349 1.64 -17.18 -2.33
C LEU A 349 0.74 -16.69 -1.19
N ARG A 350 -0.32 -15.96 -1.53
CA ARG A 350 -1.39 -15.59 -0.59
C ARG A 350 -2.74 -15.64 -1.32
N GLU A 351 -3.70 -16.38 -0.76
CA GLU A 351 -5.07 -16.50 -1.30
C GLU A 351 -5.10 -16.92 -2.78
N GLY A 352 -4.21 -17.85 -3.16
CA GLY A 352 -4.04 -18.32 -4.54
C GLY A 352 -3.28 -17.36 -5.47
N THR A 353 -2.90 -16.16 -5.02
CA THR A 353 -2.14 -15.18 -5.81
C THR A 353 -0.64 -15.29 -5.51
N VAL A 354 0.15 -15.57 -6.55
CA VAL A 354 1.62 -15.62 -6.51
C VAL A 354 2.18 -14.20 -6.61
N ASN A 355 3.21 -13.86 -5.82
CA ASN A 355 3.78 -12.51 -5.80
C ASN A 355 2.73 -11.40 -5.54
N LEU A 356 1.79 -11.62 -4.60
CA LEU A 356 0.91 -10.55 -4.15
C LEU A 356 1.75 -9.48 -3.43
N GLU A 357 1.66 -8.22 -3.87
CA GLU A 357 2.36 -7.10 -3.22
C GLU A 357 1.73 -6.78 -1.87
N GLU A 358 2.58 -6.57 -0.85
CA GLU A 358 2.15 -6.06 0.44
C GLU A 358 2.53 -4.58 0.57
N PHE A 359 1.53 -3.73 0.76
CA PHE A 359 1.66 -2.28 0.82
C PHE A 359 1.87 -1.76 2.24
N ASP A 360 1.55 -2.56 3.27
CA ASP A 360 1.84 -2.25 4.67
C ASP A 360 3.24 -2.77 5.07
N GLY A 361 3.96 -3.37 4.11
CA GLY A 361 5.31 -3.88 4.20
C GLY A 361 6.40 -2.80 4.29
N VAL A 362 7.28 -2.94 5.29
CA VAL A 362 8.50 -2.14 5.46
C VAL A 362 9.41 -2.20 4.23
N LEU A 363 9.49 -3.36 3.58
CA LEU A 363 10.26 -3.56 2.35
C LEU A 363 9.42 -3.30 1.10
N ASP A 364 10.11 -2.97 0.00
CA ASP A 364 9.51 -2.96 -1.33
C ASP A 364 9.25 -4.38 -1.87
N PHE A 365 8.50 -4.46 -2.97
CA PHE A 365 8.11 -5.70 -3.65
C PHE A 365 9.29 -6.64 -3.99
N ASN A 366 10.50 -6.10 -4.19
CA ASN A 366 11.70 -6.88 -4.54
C ASN A 366 12.56 -7.22 -3.32
N TRP A 367 12.17 -6.77 -2.13
CA TRP A 367 12.97 -6.83 -0.90
C TRP A 367 14.33 -6.13 -1.04
N ASP A 368 14.42 -5.15 -1.96
CA ASP A 368 15.63 -4.37 -2.20
C ASP A 368 15.77 -3.26 -1.16
N ARG A 369 14.72 -2.43 -1.01
CA ARG A 369 14.73 -1.15 -0.29
C ARG A 369 13.68 -1.09 0.80
N ILE A 370 13.88 -0.17 1.75
CA ILE A 370 12.81 0.29 2.65
C ILE A 370 11.81 1.11 1.83
N ARG A 371 10.52 0.77 1.93
CA ARG A 371 9.43 1.39 1.17
C ARG A 371 9.15 2.82 1.64
N ASN A 372 9.18 3.06 2.96
CA ASN A 372 9.03 4.40 3.56
C ASN A 372 10.07 4.68 4.65
N PRO A 373 11.28 5.18 4.27
CA PRO A 373 12.30 5.59 5.24
C PRO A 373 11.78 6.63 6.24
N SER A 374 10.98 7.60 5.76
CA SER A 374 10.42 8.68 6.60
C SER A 374 9.42 8.20 7.65
N PHE A 375 8.88 6.98 7.53
CA PHE A 375 8.09 6.35 8.59
C PHE A 375 8.99 5.66 9.63
N LEU A 376 10.00 4.89 9.19
CA LEU A 376 10.96 4.28 10.12
C LEU A 376 11.68 5.33 10.98
N ASP A 377 11.99 6.49 10.42
CA ASP A 377 12.56 7.61 11.17
C ASP A 377 11.66 8.06 12.32
N LYS A 378 10.32 7.97 12.19
CA LYS A 378 9.39 8.29 13.29
C LYS A 378 9.43 7.27 14.43
N LEU A 379 9.86 6.04 14.14
CA LEU A 379 9.93 4.97 15.14
C LEU A 379 11.19 5.08 16.03
N GLN A 380 12.21 5.83 15.62
CA GLN A 380 13.50 5.90 16.34
C GLN A 380 13.36 6.28 17.82
N ALA A 381 12.40 7.14 18.18
CA ALA A 381 12.15 7.55 19.57
C ALA A 381 11.60 6.42 20.46
N ILE A 382 10.88 5.46 19.87
CA ILE A 382 10.26 4.32 20.56
C ILE A 382 11.03 3.00 20.37
N GLN A 383 12.10 2.98 19.56
CA GLN A 383 13.09 1.90 19.47
C GLN A 383 14.05 1.85 20.67
N HIS A 384 13.99 2.81 21.59
CA HIS A 384 14.91 2.94 22.73
C HIS A 384 14.15 2.88 24.06
N ILE A 385 14.84 2.46 25.13
CA ILE A 385 14.33 2.56 26.51
C ILE A 385 14.30 4.04 26.90
N ASN A 386 13.16 4.53 27.33
CA ASN A 386 13.02 5.86 27.94
C ASN A 386 12.91 5.76 29.47
N GLN A 387 12.25 4.73 29.99
CA GLN A 387 12.03 4.48 31.42
C GLN A 387 12.73 3.18 31.86
N ASP A 388 13.73 3.31 32.72
CA ASP A 388 14.35 2.18 33.42
C ASP A 388 14.03 2.27 34.91
N PHE A 389 13.31 1.26 35.43
CA PHE A 389 12.89 1.21 36.82
C PHE A 389 14.05 0.93 37.80
N LYS A 390 15.24 0.56 37.31
CA LYS A 390 16.47 0.43 38.11
C LYS A 390 17.36 1.68 38.09
N SER A 391 17.06 2.68 37.27
CA SER A 391 17.89 3.88 37.15
C SER A 391 17.76 4.79 38.37
N GLU A 392 18.88 5.03 39.04
CA GLU A 392 19.03 6.00 40.15
C GLU A 392 18.94 7.47 39.68
N HIS A 393 18.89 7.73 38.37
CA HIS A 393 18.83 9.09 37.85
C HIS A 393 17.45 9.74 38.09
N PRO A 394 17.40 11.05 38.40
CA PRO A 394 16.15 11.78 38.51
C PRO A 394 15.24 11.61 37.30
N THR A 395 13.94 11.42 37.55
CA THR A 395 12.91 11.45 36.50
C THR A 395 12.84 12.85 35.88
N TYR A 396 12.83 12.90 34.55
CA TYR A 396 12.57 14.08 33.74
C TYR A 396 11.55 13.74 32.64
N TYR A 397 11.12 14.74 31.89
CA TYR A 397 10.19 14.59 30.78
C TYR A 397 10.83 15.08 29.48
N LYS A 398 10.56 14.37 28.38
CA LYS A 398 10.88 14.78 27.01
C LYS A 398 9.57 15.16 26.33
N MET A 399 9.48 16.34 25.71
CA MET A 399 8.33 16.65 24.86
C MET A 399 8.51 15.99 23.49
N PHE A 400 7.74 14.94 23.22
CA PHE A 400 7.69 14.19 21.96
C PHE A 400 6.64 14.80 21.02
N HIS A 401 6.92 14.88 19.72
CA HIS A 401 6.04 15.45 18.69
C HIS A 401 5.59 14.34 17.70
N PRO A 402 4.42 13.70 17.92
CA PRO A 402 4.10 12.40 17.32
C PRO A 402 3.99 12.39 15.79
N LEU A 403 3.64 13.52 15.16
CA LEU A 403 3.61 13.62 13.69
C LEU A 403 4.99 13.37 13.06
N SER A 404 6.05 13.70 13.80
CA SER A 404 7.46 13.63 13.36
C SER A 404 8.26 12.47 13.96
N GLY A 405 7.82 11.91 15.08
CA GLY A 405 8.61 10.96 15.88
C GLY A 405 9.88 11.56 16.51
N HIS A 406 10.00 12.89 16.54
CA HIS A 406 11.09 13.65 17.13
C HIS A 406 10.67 14.30 18.45
N CYS A 407 11.62 14.93 19.14
CA CYS A 407 11.42 15.58 20.44
C CYS A 407 11.89 17.03 20.43
N VAL A 408 11.35 17.84 21.33
CA VAL A 408 11.77 19.22 21.56
C VAL A 408 13.19 19.26 22.13
N GLN A 409 14.05 20.02 21.46
CA GLN A 409 15.43 20.31 21.85
C GLN A 409 15.68 21.81 21.75
N ILE A 410 16.41 22.34 22.73
CA ILE A 410 16.97 23.69 22.69
C ILE A 410 18.35 23.62 22.03
N VAL A 411 18.58 24.46 21.02
CA VAL A 411 19.85 24.57 20.28
C VAL A 411 20.22 26.05 20.20
N GLU A 412 21.29 26.44 20.91
CA GLU A 412 21.65 27.84 21.11
C GLU A 412 20.47 28.65 21.67
N ASN A 413 19.93 29.60 20.89
CA ASN A 413 18.76 30.42 21.25
C ASN A 413 17.45 29.94 20.60
N TRP A 414 17.46 28.79 19.90
CA TRP A 414 16.31 28.27 19.16
C TRP A 414 15.71 27.04 19.83
N ILE A 415 14.39 26.87 19.70
CA ILE A 415 13.67 25.67 20.12
C ILE A 415 13.22 24.93 18.86
N VAL A 416 13.66 23.67 18.72
CA VAL A 416 13.47 22.85 17.51
C VAL A 416 12.94 21.46 17.86
N VAL A 417 12.32 20.80 16.89
CA VAL A 417 11.89 19.40 16.96
C VAL A 417 12.93 18.52 16.24
N ALA A 418 13.72 17.78 17.01
CA ALA A 418 14.90 17.06 16.54
C ALA A 418 15.01 15.65 17.17
N ASN A 419 16.05 14.89 16.82
CA ASN A 419 16.18 13.50 17.26
C ASN A 419 16.22 13.36 18.80
N CYS A 420 15.36 12.50 19.35
CA CYS A 420 15.11 12.40 20.80
C CYS A 420 16.31 12.01 21.69
N LYS A 421 17.46 11.65 21.11
CA LYS A 421 18.72 11.39 21.84
C LYS A 421 19.23 12.62 22.59
N ASN A 422 19.01 13.82 22.06
CA ASN A 422 19.45 15.09 22.64
C ASN A 422 18.28 15.99 23.11
N ALA A 423 17.11 15.39 23.36
CA ALA A 423 15.92 16.12 23.79
C ALA A 423 16.15 16.93 25.09
N SER A 424 15.56 18.11 25.16
CA SER A 424 15.58 18.93 26.37
C SER A 424 14.83 18.25 27.51
N LYS A 425 15.36 18.40 28.73
CA LYS A 425 14.83 17.78 29.95
C LYS A 425 13.93 18.75 30.70
N TRP A 426 12.65 18.42 30.79
CA TRP A 426 11.64 19.24 31.44
C TRP A 426 11.20 18.59 32.77
N GLU A 427 10.81 19.42 33.74
CA GLU A 427 10.16 18.94 34.97
C GLU A 427 8.77 18.36 34.66
N GLN A 428 8.13 17.72 35.65
CA GLN A 428 6.75 17.27 35.48
C GLN A 428 5.81 18.48 35.32
N HIS A 429 5.23 18.63 34.13
CA HIS A 429 4.22 19.66 33.89
C HIS A 429 2.94 19.36 34.69
N GLN A 430 2.34 20.41 35.24
CA GLN A 430 1.01 20.44 35.85
C GLN A 430 0.20 21.51 35.11
N ASP A 431 -1.04 21.19 34.74
CA ASP A 431 -1.91 22.11 33.99
C ASP A 431 -2.13 23.44 34.75
N ASP A 432 -2.17 24.54 33.99
CA ASP A 432 -2.17 25.93 34.47
C ASP A 432 -0.94 26.36 35.31
N GLY A 433 0.13 25.56 35.24
CA GLY A 433 1.48 25.85 35.75
C GLY A 433 2.52 26.10 34.65
N PRO A 434 3.76 26.49 35.01
CA PRO A 434 4.86 26.66 34.06
C PRO A 434 5.45 25.30 33.63
N ILE A 435 6.21 25.31 32.52
CA ILE A 435 7.04 24.18 32.08
C ILE A 435 8.50 24.56 32.32
N LYS A 436 9.13 23.96 33.33
CA LYS A 436 10.50 24.25 33.78
C LYS A 436 11.52 23.31 33.15
N LEU A 437 12.76 23.77 32.98
CA LEU A 437 13.91 22.93 32.66
C LEU A 437 14.52 22.30 33.91
N VAL A 438 14.85 21.01 33.84
CA VAL A 438 15.44 20.28 34.97
C VAL A 438 16.82 20.85 35.31
N GLY A 439 16.96 21.36 36.54
CA GLY A 439 18.22 21.92 37.04
C GLY A 439 18.53 23.34 36.55
N SER A 440 17.52 24.07 36.05
CA SER A 440 17.65 25.48 35.65
C SER A 440 16.47 26.30 36.20
N PRO A 441 16.65 27.59 36.56
CA PRO A 441 15.54 28.49 36.88
C PRO A 441 14.64 28.82 35.67
N GLN A 442 15.03 28.42 34.46
CA GLN A 442 14.35 28.80 33.23
C GLN A 442 13.07 27.98 32.96
N CYS A 443 12.05 28.68 32.48
CA CYS A 443 10.79 28.15 32.00
C CYS A 443 10.60 28.38 30.49
N LEU A 444 9.75 27.56 29.87
CA LEU A 444 9.20 27.83 28.54
C LEU A 444 8.18 28.98 28.62
N GLY A 445 8.54 30.11 28.03
CA GLY A 445 7.67 31.29 27.89
C GLY A 445 6.90 31.27 26.57
N VAL A 446 5.61 31.59 26.62
CA VAL A 446 4.80 31.83 25.42
C VAL A 446 5.26 33.12 24.73
N ALA A 447 5.29 33.14 23.39
CA ALA A 447 5.51 34.36 22.60
C ALA A 447 4.16 34.90 22.08
N VAL A 448 4.21 35.80 21.09
CA VAL A 448 3.00 36.19 20.34
C VAL A 448 2.70 35.19 19.23
N ASP A 449 1.58 35.39 18.53
CA ASP A 449 1.13 34.54 17.42
C ASP A 449 2.16 34.58 16.27
N GLU A 450 2.53 33.39 15.79
CA GLU A 450 3.58 33.11 14.78
C GLU A 450 5.04 33.43 15.18
N GLU A 451 5.33 33.78 16.43
CA GLU A 451 6.71 33.92 16.95
C GLU A 451 7.24 32.65 17.66
N ALA A 452 8.57 32.56 17.83
CA ALA A 452 9.21 31.44 18.52
C ALA A 452 9.07 31.57 20.06
N PRO A 453 8.65 30.52 20.79
CA PRO A 453 8.63 30.53 22.25
C PRO A 453 10.03 30.70 22.84
N ARG A 454 10.11 31.35 24.00
CA ARG A 454 11.38 31.66 24.67
C ARG A 454 11.70 30.68 25.82
N VAL A 455 12.96 30.56 26.18
CA VAL A 455 13.40 29.92 27.43
C VAL A 455 14.06 31.00 28.30
N SER A 456 13.46 31.27 29.46
CA SER A 456 13.81 32.41 30.31
C SER A 456 13.40 32.18 31.76
N GLU A 457 14.04 32.89 32.70
CA GLU A 457 13.67 32.86 34.13
C GLU A 457 12.27 33.45 34.41
N ASP A 458 11.67 34.11 33.42
CA ASP A 458 10.24 34.43 33.40
C ASP A 458 9.38 33.16 33.28
N CYS A 459 8.91 32.70 34.43
CA CYS A 459 7.97 31.58 34.59
C CYS A 459 6.49 32.02 34.68
N SER A 460 6.13 33.21 34.20
CA SER A 460 4.73 33.69 34.22
C SER A 460 3.80 32.93 33.26
N SER A 461 4.35 32.29 32.23
CA SER A 461 3.60 31.55 31.22
C SER A 461 2.99 30.27 31.79
N LYS A 462 1.66 30.27 31.92
CA LYS A 462 0.87 29.10 32.31
C LYS A 462 0.50 28.28 31.09
N TRP A 463 0.93 27.02 31.08
CA TRP A 463 0.61 26.05 30.05
C TRP A 463 -0.42 25.03 30.56
N LYS A 464 -1.17 24.42 29.65
CA LYS A 464 -1.96 23.21 29.92
C LYS A 464 -2.20 22.41 28.65
N TYR A 465 -2.58 21.15 28.81
CA TYR A 465 -3.11 20.36 27.71
C TYR A 465 -4.56 20.77 27.37
N VAL A 466 -4.85 20.90 26.07
CA VAL A 466 -6.17 21.22 25.51
C VAL A 466 -6.51 20.23 24.38
N SER A 467 -7.72 20.32 23.81
CA SER A 467 -8.39 19.28 22.99
C SER A 467 -8.70 17.98 23.76
N SER A 468 -9.63 17.17 23.26
CA SER A 468 -9.96 15.86 23.83
C SER A 468 -8.80 14.84 23.76
N THR A 469 -7.78 15.10 22.94
CA THR A 469 -6.59 14.22 22.82
C THR A 469 -5.63 14.33 24.00
N GLY A 470 -5.62 15.46 24.72
CA GLY A 470 -4.53 15.77 25.65
C GLY A 470 -3.15 15.90 24.97
N LEU A 471 -3.09 16.33 23.71
CA LEU A 471 -1.85 16.51 22.93
C LEU A 471 -1.57 17.97 22.51
N HIS A 472 -2.54 18.88 22.54
CA HIS A 472 -2.26 20.29 22.27
C HIS A 472 -1.75 20.95 23.55
N LEU A 473 -0.51 21.44 23.54
CA LEU A 473 0.07 22.14 24.70
C LEU A 473 -0.04 23.65 24.48
N ALA A 474 -0.87 24.31 25.29
CA ALA A 474 -1.32 25.68 25.05
C ALA A 474 -1.13 26.62 26.25
N ALA A 475 -0.85 27.88 25.98
CA ALA A 475 -0.73 28.95 26.97
C ALA A 475 -1.50 30.22 26.52
N HIS A 476 -1.83 31.10 27.46
CA HIS A 476 -2.57 32.33 27.17
C HIS A 476 -1.64 33.41 26.60
N GLY A 477 -1.79 33.76 25.32
CA GLY A 477 -1.02 34.81 24.66
C GLY A 477 -1.44 36.23 25.10
N GLY A 478 -0.55 37.21 24.90
CA GLY A 478 -0.79 38.61 25.31
C GLY A 478 -2.01 39.28 24.68
N ASN A 479 -2.54 38.72 23.58
CA ASN A 479 -3.63 39.27 22.80
C ASN A 479 -5.04 38.79 23.24
N GLY A 480 -5.15 38.04 24.35
CA GLY A 480 -6.45 37.62 24.92
C GLY A 480 -6.98 36.26 24.43
N GLY A 481 -6.11 35.38 23.93
CA GLY A 481 -6.49 34.05 23.45
C GLY A 481 -5.39 33.01 23.65
N TYR A 482 -5.75 31.72 23.57
CA TYR A 482 -4.79 30.62 23.73
C TYR A 482 -3.97 30.37 22.46
N LEU A 483 -2.66 30.24 22.63
CA LEU A 483 -1.69 29.85 21.61
C LEU A 483 -1.13 28.46 21.97
N CYS A 484 -1.11 27.57 20.99
CA CYS A 484 -0.50 26.24 21.04
C CYS A 484 0.94 26.28 20.52
N LEU A 485 1.76 25.32 20.93
CA LEU A 485 3.03 25.04 20.26
C LEU A 485 2.76 24.42 18.88
N GLU A 486 3.36 24.96 17.81
CA GLU A 486 3.31 24.41 16.44
C GLU A 486 4.74 24.10 15.94
N MET A 487 4.95 22.93 15.34
CA MET A 487 6.18 22.62 14.62
C MET A 487 6.11 23.17 13.19
N ASN A 488 6.92 24.19 12.90
CA ASN A 488 7.07 24.76 11.57
C ASN A 488 7.76 23.77 10.64
N ALA A 489 7.01 23.19 9.69
CA ALA A 489 7.49 22.10 8.83
C ALA A 489 8.76 22.40 7.99
N PRO A 490 9.01 23.62 7.47
CA PRO A 490 10.19 23.90 6.63
C PRO A 490 11.55 23.90 7.35
N ASP A 491 11.60 24.25 8.64
CA ASP A 491 12.86 24.36 9.41
C ASP A 491 12.83 23.69 10.80
N SER A 492 11.76 22.95 11.09
CA SER A 492 11.53 22.20 12.34
C SER A 492 11.58 23.02 13.63
N LYS A 493 11.52 24.37 13.56
CA LYS A 493 11.39 25.21 14.76
C LYS A 493 10.01 25.08 15.39
N LEU A 494 9.94 25.26 16.70
CA LEU A 494 8.67 25.56 17.36
C LEU A 494 8.32 27.03 17.22
N ILE A 495 7.04 27.32 17.03
CA ILE A 495 6.41 28.64 17.15
C ILE A 495 5.19 28.55 18.09
N THR A 496 4.76 29.66 18.66
CA THR A 496 3.46 29.76 19.34
C THR A 496 2.42 30.33 18.39
N LYS A 497 1.29 29.66 18.24
CA LYS A 497 0.29 29.99 17.24
C LYS A 497 -1.13 29.68 17.70
N LYS A 498 -2.16 30.35 17.18
CA LYS A 498 -3.55 29.99 17.51
C LYS A 498 -3.80 28.49 17.32
N CYS A 499 -4.44 27.88 18.32
CA CYS A 499 -4.68 26.44 18.36
C CYS A 499 -5.54 25.96 17.18
N LEU A 500 -5.09 24.91 16.49
CA LEU A 500 -5.80 24.30 15.36
C LEU A 500 -6.87 23.32 15.85
N CYS A 501 -8.01 23.31 15.15
CA CYS A 501 -9.13 22.38 15.41
C CYS A 501 -9.77 22.47 16.81
N VAL A 502 -9.37 23.43 17.63
CA VAL A 502 -9.88 23.71 18.98
C VAL A 502 -10.52 25.11 18.95
N GLY A 503 -11.72 25.23 19.52
CA GLY A 503 -12.42 26.51 19.64
C GLY A 503 -11.84 27.40 20.75
N ASP A 504 -12.25 28.68 20.78
CA ASP A 504 -11.78 29.64 21.79
C ASP A 504 -12.20 29.27 23.24
N ASN A 505 -13.15 28.34 23.38
CA ASN A 505 -13.56 27.70 24.64
C ASN A 505 -12.75 26.44 25.00
N LEU A 506 -11.66 26.15 24.27
CA LEU A 506 -10.79 24.96 24.41
C LEU A 506 -11.44 23.60 24.11
N VAL A 507 -12.62 23.58 23.48
CA VAL A 507 -13.31 22.35 23.04
C VAL A 507 -13.02 22.07 21.56
N ASP A 508 -12.90 20.79 21.18
CA ASP A 508 -12.68 20.40 19.78
C ASP A 508 -13.83 20.79 18.86
N LEU A 509 -13.49 21.33 17.69
CA LEU A 509 -14.44 21.63 16.63
C LEU A 509 -15.03 20.32 16.04
N PRO A 510 -16.35 20.21 15.80
CA PRO A 510 -16.98 19.02 15.21
C PRO A 510 -16.48 18.63 13.81
N THR A 511 -15.82 19.56 13.12
CA THR A 511 -15.07 19.34 11.87
C THR A 511 -13.93 20.34 11.79
N CYS A 512 -12.76 19.92 11.33
CA CYS A 512 -11.59 20.76 11.06
C CYS A 512 -11.08 20.57 9.64
N ALA A 513 -10.64 21.65 8.99
CA ALA A 513 -10.04 21.63 7.65
C ALA A 513 -8.50 21.50 7.68
N HIS A 514 -7.88 21.65 8.85
CA HIS A 514 -6.44 21.59 9.05
C HIS A 514 -6.00 20.22 9.61
N ASN A 515 -4.71 19.94 9.61
CA ASN A 515 -4.17 18.82 10.39
C ASN A 515 -3.67 19.34 11.75
N PRO A 516 -4.34 19.02 12.88
CA PRO A 516 -3.93 19.47 14.21
C PRO A 516 -2.62 18.85 14.68
N GLN A 517 -2.15 17.77 14.04
CA GLN A 517 -0.99 17.00 14.48
C GLN A 517 0.34 17.77 14.43
N ALA A 518 0.41 18.89 13.72
CA ALA A 518 1.55 19.81 13.76
C ALA A 518 1.64 20.60 15.09
N GLN A 519 0.59 20.53 15.92
CA GLN A 519 0.51 21.13 17.26
C GLN A 519 0.43 20.07 18.38
N TRP A 520 0.67 18.79 18.06
CA TRP A 520 0.63 17.71 19.04
C TRP A 520 1.99 17.53 19.72
N ALA A 521 2.08 17.83 21.01
CA ALA A 521 3.21 17.51 21.87
C ALA A 521 2.76 16.57 23.00
N LYS A 522 3.64 15.68 23.46
CA LYS A 522 3.39 14.77 24.58
C LYS A 522 4.59 14.74 25.51
N ALA A 523 4.38 15.01 26.80
CA ALA A 523 5.41 14.87 27.83
C ALA A 523 5.62 13.39 28.16
N CYS A 524 6.61 12.76 27.54
CA CYS A 524 6.98 11.37 27.79
C CYS A 524 7.97 11.30 28.98
N ARG A 525 7.65 10.49 29.99
CA ARG A 525 8.50 10.28 31.18
C ARG A 525 9.80 9.59 30.79
N SER A 526 10.93 10.02 31.34
CA SER A 526 12.23 9.36 31.15
C SER A 526 13.15 9.53 32.36
N ASN A 527 13.95 8.51 32.65
CA ASN A 527 15.05 8.56 33.61
C ASN A 527 16.31 7.86 33.06
N TRP A 528 16.34 7.57 31.76
CA TRP A 528 17.50 7.03 31.07
C TRP A 528 18.59 8.10 30.93
N SER A 529 19.84 7.74 31.18
CA SER A 529 21.02 8.58 30.90
C SER A 529 21.70 8.14 29.60
N ASN A 530 22.28 9.09 28.87
CA ASN A 530 23.06 8.79 27.65
C ASN A 530 24.44 8.20 28.02
N ILE A 531 24.46 7.02 28.62
CA ILE A 531 25.62 6.14 28.52
C ILE A 531 25.68 5.69 27.05
N PRO A 532 26.74 6.01 26.28
CA PRO A 532 26.83 5.60 24.89
C PRO A 532 26.88 4.08 24.84
N ASN A 533 25.94 3.47 24.08
CA ASN A 533 25.70 2.02 23.93
C ASN A 533 26.82 1.16 24.52
N PHE A 534 26.57 0.57 25.70
CA PHE A 534 27.51 -0.38 26.30
C PHE A 534 27.82 -1.45 25.25
N LYS A 535 29.08 -1.47 24.77
CA LYS A 535 29.64 -2.69 24.20
C LYS A 535 29.48 -3.73 25.29
N LEU A 536 28.68 -4.78 25.06
CA LEU A 536 28.43 -5.84 26.03
C LEU A 536 29.78 -6.32 26.60
N ALA A 537 30.07 -5.89 27.82
CA ALA A 537 31.35 -6.08 28.48
C ALA A 537 31.30 -7.43 29.21
N PHE A 538 31.30 -8.50 28.42
CA PHE A 538 31.14 -9.88 28.90
C PHE A 538 32.14 -10.19 30.02
N SER A 539 31.62 -10.46 31.22
CA SER A 539 32.41 -10.87 32.39
C SER A 539 32.15 -12.35 32.68
N PRO A 540 33.08 -13.26 32.33
CA PRO A 540 32.87 -14.71 32.44
C PRO A 540 33.10 -15.20 33.88
N LYS A 541 32.11 -15.01 34.78
CA LYS A 541 32.19 -15.47 36.18
C LYS A 541 30.90 -16.09 36.75
N ARG A 542 30.45 -17.21 36.18
CA ARG A 542 30.00 -18.39 36.97
C ARG A 542 29.80 -19.63 36.09
N ALA A 543 30.64 -20.63 36.30
CA ALA A 543 30.48 -21.97 35.71
C ALA A 543 31.22 -23.03 36.56
N THR A 544 30.70 -23.36 37.75
CA THR A 544 31.04 -24.53 38.58
C THR A 544 30.01 -24.67 39.70
N ALA A 545 29.79 -25.92 40.15
CA ALA A 545 28.77 -26.36 41.10
C ALA A 545 27.33 -26.32 40.52
N GLU A 546 26.51 -27.38 40.59
CA GLU A 546 26.67 -28.67 41.28
C GLU A 546 26.37 -29.89 40.38
N LEU A 547 27.11 -30.98 40.59
CA LEU A 547 26.73 -32.32 40.10
C LEU A 547 27.16 -33.40 41.11
N ARG A 548 26.18 -33.87 41.90
CA ARG A 548 26.07 -35.18 42.58
C ARG A 548 27.15 -35.62 43.58
N HIS A 549 26.69 -36.22 44.69
CA HIS A 549 27.53 -36.94 45.65
C HIS A 549 28.14 -38.23 45.05
N SER A 550 29.41 -38.52 45.39
CA SER A 550 29.77 -39.74 46.15
C SER A 550 31.23 -39.78 46.65
N SER A 551 31.41 -40.28 47.88
CA SER A 551 32.56 -41.06 48.41
C SER A 551 34.03 -40.72 48.04
N SER A 552 34.69 -39.94 48.92
CA SER A 552 35.83 -40.35 49.77
C SER A 552 37.21 -40.84 49.23
N ILE A 553 38.28 -40.21 49.78
CA ILE A 553 39.65 -40.74 50.07
C ILE A 553 40.60 -40.98 48.85
N GLY A 554 41.86 -40.53 48.84
CA GLY A 554 42.62 -39.66 49.76
C GLY A 554 44.16 -39.72 49.60
N ASN A 555 44.92 -38.86 50.32
CA ASN A 555 46.40 -38.83 50.50
C ASN A 555 47.26 -38.44 49.26
N ARG A 556 48.01 -37.31 49.26
CA ARG A 556 49.35 -36.96 49.87
C ARG A 556 50.50 -37.04 48.82
N ALA A 557 51.57 -36.23 48.82
CA ALA A 557 52.04 -35.19 49.75
C ALA A 557 52.84 -34.03 49.08
N THR A 558 53.27 -33.09 49.93
CA THR A 558 54.12 -31.86 49.80
C THR A 558 55.64 -32.20 49.56
N PRO A 559 56.65 -31.26 49.44
CA PRO A 559 56.73 -29.93 50.12
C PRO A 559 57.61 -28.72 49.61
N SER A 560 57.40 -27.55 50.26
CA SER A 560 58.39 -26.52 50.71
C SER A 560 59.12 -25.54 49.74
N PRO A 561 59.67 -24.39 50.22
CA PRO A 561 59.21 -23.49 51.33
C PRO A 561 59.46 -21.95 51.18
N SER A 562 58.96 -21.17 52.15
CA SER A 562 59.42 -19.83 52.67
C SER A 562 59.05 -18.50 51.96
N ALA A 563 58.80 -17.35 52.64
CA ALA A 563 58.34 -17.06 54.03
C ALA A 563 57.89 -15.56 54.26
N SER A 564 56.87 -15.35 55.14
CA SER A 564 56.55 -14.20 56.09
C SER A 564 56.83 -12.70 55.78
N ALA A 565 56.17 -11.64 56.33
CA ALA A 565 54.88 -11.31 57.02
C ALA A 565 54.91 -9.74 57.35
N VAL A 566 54.15 -8.98 58.18
CA VAL A 566 53.05 -9.08 59.21
C VAL A 566 52.30 -7.71 59.31
N ALA A 567 50.95 -7.66 59.47
CA ALA A 567 49.99 -6.62 60.04
C ALA A 567 50.21 -5.06 59.84
N SER A 568 49.31 -4.08 60.15
CA SER A 568 47.96 -3.99 60.79
C SER A 568 47.22 -2.65 60.42
N SER A 569 45.93 -2.50 60.78
CA SER A 569 45.04 -1.28 60.72
C SER A 569 45.39 -0.20 61.81
N PRO A 570 44.65 0.92 62.16
CA PRO A 570 43.24 1.36 61.85
C PRO A 570 42.88 2.91 61.80
N PHE A 571 41.55 3.22 61.71
CA PHE A 571 40.75 4.36 62.29
C PHE A 571 40.60 5.81 61.67
N SER A 572 39.33 6.31 61.72
CA SER A 572 38.75 7.71 61.71
C SER A 572 39.01 8.64 60.49
N SER A 573 38.33 9.77 60.22
CA SER A 573 37.03 10.43 60.60
C SER A 573 36.81 11.60 59.58
N ASP A 574 35.64 12.08 59.10
CA ASP A 574 34.28 12.37 59.61
C ASP A 574 34.02 13.89 59.88
N TYR A 575 32.78 14.37 59.63
CA TYR A 575 32.15 15.68 59.96
C TYR A 575 32.59 17.06 59.35
N ASN A 576 31.71 17.60 58.49
CA ASN A 576 30.85 18.80 58.70
C ASN A 576 31.36 20.20 59.16
N SER A 577 30.96 21.20 58.35
CA SER A 577 30.13 22.38 58.72
C SER A 577 30.74 23.76 59.03
N ALA A 578 29.87 24.75 58.82
CA ALA A 578 29.76 26.06 59.48
C ALA A 578 30.67 27.23 59.05
N THR A 579 29.99 28.31 58.60
CA THR A 579 30.16 29.73 59.02
C THR A 579 31.52 30.44 58.88
N SER A 580 31.59 31.75 58.61
CA SER A 580 30.58 32.77 58.25
C SER A 580 31.31 34.09 57.98
N ALA A 581 30.64 35.02 57.28
CA ALA A 581 30.95 36.46 57.32
C ALA A 581 32.34 36.87 56.76
N ALA A 582 32.59 38.15 56.47
CA ALA A 582 31.71 39.22 55.95
C ALA A 582 32.63 40.37 55.49
N ASP A 583 32.12 41.23 54.59
CA ASP A 583 32.56 42.63 54.39
C ASP A 583 34.06 42.82 53.97
N ASP A 584 34.54 43.98 53.52
CA ASP A 584 33.91 45.11 52.82
C ASP A 584 35.00 45.66 51.84
N ASP A 585 34.67 45.96 50.58
CA ASP A 585 34.28 47.28 50.04
C ASP A 585 35.46 48.26 49.77
N ASN A 586 35.26 49.17 48.80
CA ASN A 586 36.16 50.24 48.32
C ASN A 586 37.48 49.77 47.65
N GLY A 587 37.77 50.06 46.38
CA GLY A 587 36.98 50.71 45.33
C GLY A 587 37.42 52.15 44.99
N ARG A 588 37.20 52.54 43.72
CA ARG A 588 37.37 53.89 43.12
C ARG A 588 38.83 54.35 42.92
N ASP A 589 39.19 55.11 41.88
CA ASP A 589 38.37 55.67 40.78
C ASP A 589 39.18 56.08 39.52
N ARG A 590 38.44 56.35 38.43
CA ARG A 590 38.73 57.34 37.35
C ARG A 590 39.84 57.04 36.30
N HIS A 591 39.75 57.53 35.05
CA HIS A 591 38.78 58.44 34.41
C HIS A 591 38.73 58.29 32.86
N LEU A 592 37.51 58.35 32.26
CA LEU A 592 37.19 58.83 30.88
C LEU A 592 37.77 57.98 29.69
N ARG A 593 37.21 57.85 28.47
CA ARG A 593 36.07 58.38 27.64
C ARG A 593 35.92 57.40 26.42
N ASP A 594 34.89 57.31 25.56
CA ASP A 594 33.51 57.86 25.43
C ASP A 594 32.70 57.00 24.39
N ARG A 595 31.50 57.46 24.01
CA ARG A 595 30.67 57.26 22.79
C ARG A 595 31.37 56.79 21.48
N SER A 596 30.69 56.20 20.46
CA SER A 596 29.33 55.59 20.34
C SER A 596 29.05 54.99 18.93
N PHE A 597 28.22 53.94 18.87
CA PHE A 597 27.28 53.55 17.78
C PHE A 597 27.63 53.66 16.26
N ARG A 598 27.97 52.51 15.67
CA ARG A 598 27.22 51.78 14.60
C ARG A 598 26.56 52.54 13.41
N SER A 599 27.08 52.31 12.21
CA SER A 599 26.35 52.33 10.91
C SER A 599 27.16 51.56 9.83
N TYR A 600 26.72 51.36 8.58
CA TYR A 600 25.57 50.57 8.07
C TYR A 600 25.79 50.32 6.55
N PHE A 601 25.67 49.08 6.02
CA PHE A 601 25.96 48.67 4.62
C PHE A 601 27.44 48.84 4.13
N GLN A 602 27.93 48.25 3.02
CA GLN A 602 27.32 47.47 1.91
C GLN A 602 28.31 46.47 1.25
N SER A 603 27.81 45.56 0.39
CA SER A 603 28.54 44.76 -0.65
C SER A 603 29.72 43.84 -0.22
N LEU A 604 29.67 42.51 -0.44
CA LEU A 604 29.80 41.76 -1.71
C LEU A 604 31.24 41.67 -2.26
N PHE A 605 31.72 40.42 -2.39
CA PHE A 605 32.97 39.89 -2.95
C PHE A 605 33.22 40.21 -4.45
N PRO A 606 34.38 39.84 -5.06
CA PRO A 606 35.73 39.52 -4.51
C PRO A 606 36.88 40.24 -5.27
N HIS A 607 38.13 40.09 -4.80
CA HIS A 607 39.34 40.09 -5.65
C HIS A 607 40.33 38.98 -5.21
N PHE A 608 41.22 38.57 -6.11
CA PHE A 608 41.98 37.30 -6.07
C PHE A 608 43.45 37.57 -6.46
N LEU A 609 44.42 36.92 -5.77
CA LEU A 609 45.83 36.74 -6.20
C LEU A 609 46.70 38.03 -6.24
N PHE A 610 48.04 38.04 -6.17
CA PHE A 610 49.05 36.97 -5.95
C PHE A 610 50.27 37.50 -5.11
N PRO A 611 51.50 36.90 -5.03
CA PRO A 611 52.28 36.89 -3.78
C PRO A 611 53.59 37.69 -3.80
N ASN A 612 54.30 37.65 -2.66
CA ASN A 612 55.76 37.63 -2.49
C ASN A 612 56.06 37.23 -1.03
N ASP A 613 57.22 36.71 -0.64
CA ASP A 613 58.11 35.73 -1.31
C ASP A 613 59.06 35.18 -0.22
N ASP A 614 59.27 33.86 -0.14
CA ASP A 614 60.50 33.28 0.46
C ASP A 614 60.55 31.74 0.31
N LEU A 615 61.75 31.19 0.09
CA LEU A 615 61.96 29.77 -0.18
C LEU A 615 62.51 29.01 1.04
N HIS A 616 62.03 27.77 1.26
CA HIS A 616 62.93 26.60 1.21
C HIS A 616 62.24 25.22 1.18
N ARG A 617 62.76 24.37 0.27
CA ARG A 617 62.73 22.89 0.21
C ARG A 617 61.44 22.11 0.53
N SER A 618 60.92 21.45 -0.51
CA SER A 618 59.78 20.53 -0.50
C SER A 618 60.05 19.12 0.04
N HIS A 619 59.02 18.47 0.60
CA HIS A 619 58.82 17.02 0.49
C HIS A 619 57.51 16.70 -0.26
N PRO A 620 57.45 15.72 -1.18
CA PRO A 620 56.59 15.85 -2.36
C PRO A 620 55.47 14.80 -2.46
N HIS A 621 54.48 14.82 -1.55
CA HIS A 621 53.28 13.96 -1.69
C HIS A 621 51.93 14.57 -1.26
N ARG A 622 51.89 15.63 -0.44
CA ARG A 622 50.61 16.19 0.07
C ARG A 622 49.91 17.15 -0.91
N SER A 623 50.64 17.94 -1.70
CA SER A 623 50.05 18.97 -2.57
C SER A 623 49.18 18.41 -3.69
N LYS A 624 49.56 17.30 -4.33
CA LYS A 624 48.76 16.66 -5.40
C LYS A 624 47.37 16.24 -4.91
N ILE A 625 47.29 15.72 -3.68
CA ILE A 625 46.02 15.30 -3.07
C ILE A 625 45.14 16.52 -2.78
N SER A 626 45.70 17.60 -2.20
CA SER A 626 44.96 18.84 -1.97
C SER A 626 44.43 19.48 -3.26
N ILE A 627 45.22 19.48 -4.34
CA ILE A 627 44.78 20.01 -5.64
C ILE A 627 43.66 19.14 -6.23
N VAL A 628 43.78 17.81 -6.20
CA VAL A 628 42.72 16.90 -6.68
C VAL A 628 41.43 17.05 -5.86
N ILE A 629 41.53 17.21 -4.54
CA ILE A 629 40.36 17.46 -3.68
C ILE A 629 39.73 18.82 -4.01
N LEU A 630 40.51 19.89 -4.19
CA LEU A 630 39.98 21.21 -4.48
C LEU A 630 39.37 21.28 -5.88
N VAL A 631 39.97 20.64 -6.88
CA VAL A 631 39.37 20.44 -8.21
C VAL A 631 38.08 19.62 -8.12
N ALA A 632 38.05 18.54 -7.33
CA ALA A 632 36.85 17.73 -7.14
C ALA A 632 35.73 18.51 -6.43
N ILE A 633 36.05 19.35 -5.45
CA ILE A 633 35.10 20.25 -4.79
C ILE A 633 34.56 21.30 -5.78
N VAL A 634 35.42 21.92 -6.59
CA VAL A 634 34.98 22.87 -7.62
C VAL A 634 34.14 22.18 -8.70
N PHE A 635 34.49 20.97 -9.13
CA PHE A 635 33.72 20.20 -10.12
C PHE A 635 32.37 19.74 -9.55
N ALA A 636 32.35 19.28 -8.29
CA ALA A 636 31.13 18.96 -7.57
C ALA A 636 30.26 20.20 -7.33
N ALA A 637 30.86 21.37 -7.07
CA ALA A 637 30.14 22.64 -6.94
C ALA A 637 29.56 23.11 -8.29
N VAL A 638 30.30 23.00 -9.40
CA VAL A 638 29.81 23.31 -10.75
C VAL A 638 28.69 22.35 -11.16
N ILE A 639 28.80 21.05 -10.87
CA ILE A 639 27.71 20.08 -11.08
C ILE A 639 26.51 20.40 -10.19
N SER A 640 26.74 20.72 -8.91
CA SER A 640 25.67 21.06 -7.95
C SER A 640 24.96 22.35 -8.33
N VAL A 641 25.69 23.39 -8.76
CA VAL A 641 25.13 24.66 -9.24
C VAL A 641 24.43 24.47 -10.58
N SER A 642 24.99 23.69 -11.52
CA SER A 642 24.28 23.33 -12.76
C SER A 642 23.00 22.55 -12.49
N SER A 643 23.00 21.64 -11.50
CA SER A 643 21.81 20.91 -11.06
C SER A 643 20.81 21.81 -10.33
N LEU A 644 21.25 22.76 -9.49
CA LEU A 644 20.39 23.76 -8.86
C LEU A 644 19.76 24.68 -9.90
N VAL A 645 20.54 25.19 -10.85
CA VAL A 645 20.07 26.06 -11.94
C VAL A 645 19.13 25.28 -12.86
N GLN A 646 19.38 24.00 -13.15
CA GLN A 646 18.44 23.15 -13.88
C GLN A 646 17.16 22.86 -13.09
N ARG A 647 17.21 22.69 -11.76
CA ARG A 647 16.01 22.53 -10.91
C ARG A 647 15.21 23.83 -10.79
N LEU A 648 15.88 24.98 -10.67
CA LEU A 648 15.27 26.32 -10.58
C LEU A 648 14.69 26.80 -11.92
N ASN A 649 15.21 26.30 -13.05
CA ASN A 649 14.70 26.60 -14.40
C ASN A 649 13.96 25.41 -15.03
N ALA A 650 13.63 24.36 -14.26
CA ALA A 650 12.85 23.24 -14.76
C ALA A 650 11.43 23.73 -15.11
N PRO A 651 10.96 23.58 -16.36
CA PRO A 651 9.62 24.02 -16.71
C PRO A 651 8.57 23.17 -15.99
N TYR A 652 7.63 23.84 -15.34
CA TYR A 652 6.35 23.28 -14.90
C TYR A 652 5.67 22.62 -16.12
N LEU A 653 5.58 21.29 -16.12
CA LEU A 653 4.93 20.46 -17.16
C LEU A 653 4.99 21.03 -18.59
N CYS A 654 3.97 21.81 -18.98
CA CYS A 654 3.94 22.56 -20.23
C CYS A 654 3.52 24.01 -19.97
N LYS A 655 4.20 24.97 -20.60
CA LYS A 655 3.81 26.38 -20.54
C LYS A 655 2.49 26.59 -21.29
N LYS A 656 1.48 27.11 -20.60
CA LYS A 656 0.21 27.50 -21.23
C LYS A 656 0.30 28.94 -21.75
N ASP A 657 -0.08 29.13 -23.01
CA ASP A 657 -0.14 30.44 -23.67
C ASP A 657 -1.51 30.58 -24.36
N GLY A 658 -2.44 31.29 -23.71
CA GLY A 658 -3.85 31.36 -24.12
C GLY A 658 -4.51 29.97 -24.17
N ILE A 659 -4.80 29.51 -25.39
CA ILE A 659 -5.36 28.17 -25.71
C ILE A 659 -4.30 27.14 -26.13
N THR A 660 -3.03 27.54 -26.24
CA THR A 660 -1.93 26.71 -26.70
C THR A 660 -1.14 26.15 -25.51
N LEU A 661 -0.66 24.91 -25.64
CA LEU A 661 0.23 24.25 -24.67
C LEU A 661 1.59 24.05 -25.33
N GLN A 662 2.62 24.69 -24.78
CA GLN A 662 4.01 24.54 -25.19
C GLN A 662 4.71 23.57 -24.22
N CYS A 663 4.76 22.30 -24.61
CA CYS A 663 5.53 21.26 -23.92
C CYS A 663 6.94 21.13 -24.53
N PRO A 664 7.99 20.84 -23.75
CA PRO A 664 9.32 20.55 -24.30
C PRO A 664 9.35 19.35 -25.27
N HIS A 665 10.46 19.21 -25.98
CA HIS A 665 10.70 18.07 -26.88
C HIS A 665 11.06 16.81 -26.08
N VAL A 666 10.59 15.65 -26.52
CA VAL A 666 10.97 14.32 -26.00
C VAL A 666 11.50 13.50 -27.17
N LYS A 667 12.58 12.75 -26.98
CA LYS A 667 13.16 11.91 -28.04
C LYS A 667 12.22 10.75 -28.37
N GLU A 668 11.99 10.51 -29.66
CA GLU A 668 11.19 9.37 -30.11
C GLU A 668 11.81 8.04 -29.66
N PRO A 669 11.06 7.16 -28.96
CA PRO A 669 11.52 5.82 -28.61
C PRO A 669 11.45 4.90 -29.85
N PRO A 670 12.37 3.92 -30.01
CA PRO A 670 12.36 3.03 -31.18
C PRO A 670 11.03 2.29 -31.39
N SER A 671 10.36 1.90 -30.30
CA SER A 671 9.04 1.27 -30.32
C SER A 671 7.90 2.28 -30.13
N LEU A 672 7.96 3.45 -30.79
CA LEU A 672 6.90 4.48 -30.70
C LEU A 672 5.58 3.97 -31.27
N TRP A 673 5.61 3.39 -32.47
CA TRP A 673 4.44 2.90 -33.21
C TRP A 673 4.11 1.42 -32.93
N GLU A 674 5.12 0.61 -32.63
CA GLU A 674 4.99 -0.85 -32.44
C GLU A 674 4.87 -1.26 -30.97
N ASN A 675 4.41 -2.50 -30.73
CA ASN A 675 4.40 -3.13 -29.42
C ASN A 675 5.72 -3.91 -29.18
N PRO A 676 6.65 -3.44 -28.32
CA PRO A 676 8.00 -4.01 -28.19
C PRO A 676 8.02 -5.44 -27.62
N HIS A 677 6.92 -5.92 -27.06
CA HIS A 677 6.82 -7.28 -26.50
C HIS A 677 5.83 -8.17 -27.29
N SER A 678 5.44 -7.81 -28.51
CA SER A 678 4.52 -8.65 -29.30
C SER A 678 5.14 -10.00 -29.70
N ALA A 679 6.47 -10.08 -29.82
CA ALA A 679 7.19 -11.30 -30.14
C ALA A 679 7.34 -12.28 -28.96
N THR A 680 6.99 -11.89 -27.73
CA THR A 680 7.30 -12.67 -26.51
C THR A 680 6.09 -13.40 -25.91
N THR A 681 4.95 -13.49 -26.60
CA THR A 681 3.75 -14.17 -26.09
C THR A 681 3.34 -15.34 -26.97
N SER A 682 3.20 -16.51 -26.34
CA SER A 682 2.91 -17.79 -26.99
C SER A 682 1.40 -18.02 -27.16
N TRP A 683 0.67 -17.05 -27.71
CA TRP A 683 -0.79 -17.10 -27.86
C TRP A 683 -1.24 -16.90 -29.31
N LYS A 684 -2.19 -17.72 -29.78
CA LYS A 684 -2.79 -17.68 -31.12
C LYS A 684 -4.33 -17.71 -31.05
N PRO A 685 -5.05 -17.16 -32.05
CA PRO A 685 -6.48 -17.39 -32.24
C PRO A 685 -6.83 -18.89 -32.14
N CYS A 686 -7.91 -19.25 -31.43
CA CYS A 686 -8.49 -20.59 -31.53
C CYS A 686 -10.00 -20.69 -31.22
N ALA A 687 -10.71 -19.56 -31.18
CA ALA A 687 -12.18 -19.49 -31.15
C ALA A 687 -12.84 -19.90 -32.47
N GLU A 688 -12.06 -19.99 -33.56
CA GLU A 688 -12.48 -20.49 -34.87
C GLU A 688 -13.09 -21.89 -34.78
N ARG A 689 -13.98 -22.20 -35.75
CA ARG A 689 -14.61 -23.51 -35.83
C ARG A 689 -13.59 -24.56 -36.27
N ARG A 690 -13.53 -25.67 -35.56
CA ARG A 690 -12.73 -26.84 -35.96
C ARG A 690 -13.49 -27.64 -37.02
N GLU A 691 -12.84 -27.95 -38.13
CA GLU A 691 -13.34 -28.89 -39.12
C GLU A 691 -13.46 -30.31 -38.53
N GLY A 692 -14.39 -31.12 -39.06
CA GLY A 692 -14.56 -32.52 -38.66
C GLY A 692 -15.23 -32.79 -37.32
N VAL A 693 -15.65 -31.78 -36.56
CA VAL A 693 -16.45 -31.97 -35.33
C VAL A 693 -17.91 -32.26 -35.69
N ILE A 694 -18.47 -33.33 -35.10
CA ILE A 694 -19.88 -33.73 -35.27
C ILE A 694 -20.80 -32.66 -34.63
N SER A 695 -21.92 -32.37 -35.29
CA SER A 695 -22.88 -31.34 -34.84
C SER A 695 -23.77 -31.88 -33.72
N ASP A 696 -23.55 -31.42 -32.48
CA ASP A 696 -24.41 -31.68 -31.30
C ASP A 696 -25.73 -30.88 -31.35
N LEU A 697 -26.32 -30.69 -32.54
CA LEU A 697 -27.60 -30.01 -32.69
C LEU A 697 -28.77 -30.98 -32.62
N PRO A 698 -29.86 -30.62 -31.91
CA PRO A 698 -31.14 -31.30 -32.08
C PRO A 698 -31.68 -31.04 -33.48
N SER A 699 -32.46 -31.98 -34.01
CA SER A 699 -33.34 -31.71 -35.15
C SER A 699 -34.32 -30.59 -34.80
N GLU A 700 -34.79 -29.83 -35.80
CA GLU A 700 -35.71 -28.69 -35.60
C GLU A 700 -36.96 -29.07 -34.77
N ASN A 701 -37.41 -30.31 -34.90
CA ASN A 701 -38.53 -30.91 -34.15
C ASN A 701 -38.28 -31.12 -32.64
N SER A 702 -37.06 -30.86 -32.14
CA SER A 702 -36.64 -31.15 -30.75
C SER A 702 -36.03 -29.95 -29.99
N THR A 703 -36.20 -28.73 -30.51
CA THR A 703 -35.86 -27.49 -29.78
C THR A 703 -36.68 -27.33 -28.49
N SER A 704 -36.08 -26.78 -27.42
CA SER A 704 -36.81 -26.48 -26.17
C SER A 704 -37.88 -25.39 -26.33
N GLY A 705 -37.77 -24.59 -27.39
CA GLY A 705 -38.62 -23.43 -27.69
C GLY A 705 -37.79 -22.30 -28.29
N TYR A 706 -38.40 -21.13 -28.45
CA TYR A 706 -37.80 -19.96 -29.09
C TYR A 706 -37.50 -18.88 -28.06
N ILE A 707 -36.33 -18.25 -28.16
CA ILE A 707 -35.99 -17.05 -27.39
C ILE A 707 -35.86 -15.84 -28.30
N PHE A 708 -36.37 -14.71 -27.83
CA PHE A 708 -36.34 -13.41 -28.51
C PHE A 708 -35.68 -12.38 -27.58
N ILE A 709 -34.78 -11.56 -28.12
CA ILE A 709 -33.88 -10.73 -27.30
C ILE A 709 -33.91 -9.28 -27.77
N HIS A 710 -34.13 -8.37 -26.82
CA HIS A 710 -33.96 -6.94 -27.01
C HIS A 710 -32.54 -6.52 -26.58
N ALA A 711 -31.67 -6.28 -27.56
CA ALA A 711 -30.34 -5.72 -27.33
C ALA A 711 -30.46 -4.21 -27.03
N GLU A 712 -30.02 -3.76 -25.86
CA GLU A 712 -30.16 -2.37 -25.41
C GLU A 712 -28.82 -1.63 -25.28
N GLY A 713 -28.85 -0.30 -25.44
CA GLY A 713 -27.67 0.58 -25.45
C GLY A 713 -27.13 0.82 -26.86
N GLY A 714 -25.95 1.42 -26.97
CA GLY A 714 -25.29 1.68 -28.27
C GLY A 714 -24.61 0.44 -28.86
N LEU A 715 -24.15 0.53 -30.11
CA LEU A 715 -23.54 -0.56 -30.91
C LEU A 715 -22.69 -1.57 -30.12
N ASN A 716 -21.75 -1.08 -29.31
CA ASN A 716 -20.79 -1.92 -28.59
C ASN A 716 -21.38 -2.63 -27.35
N GLN A 717 -22.54 -2.18 -26.85
CA GLN A 717 -23.36 -2.91 -25.88
C GLN A 717 -24.24 -3.94 -26.60
N GLN A 718 -24.76 -3.58 -27.77
CA GLN A 718 -25.56 -4.47 -28.62
C GLN A 718 -24.73 -5.68 -29.11
N ARG A 719 -23.49 -5.48 -29.60
CA ARG A 719 -22.57 -6.59 -29.97
C ARG A 719 -22.41 -7.61 -28.83
N ILE A 720 -22.18 -7.13 -27.60
CA ILE A 720 -22.05 -7.97 -26.41
C ILE A 720 -23.38 -8.68 -26.07
N ALA A 721 -24.52 -7.98 -26.20
CA ALA A 721 -25.84 -8.58 -26.01
C ALA A 721 -26.13 -9.71 -27.03
N ILE A 722 -25.75 -9.53 -28.29
CA ILE A 722 -25.89 -10.53 -29.37
C ILE A 722 -24.99 -11.75 -29.11
N CYS A 723 -23.74 -11.56 -28.69
CA CYS A 723 -22.87 -12.67 -28.34
C CYS A 723 -23.36 -13.44 -27.11
N ASN A 724 -23.93 -12.74 -26.12
CA ASN A 724 -24.62 -13.36 -24.98
C ASN A 724 -25.93 -14.07 -25.40
N ALA A 725 -26.61 -13.60 -26.45
CA ALA A 725 -27.86 -14.19 -26.95
C ALA A 725 -27.65 -15.59 -27.53
N VAL A 726 -26.66 -15.74 -28.41
CA VAL A 726 -26.28 -17.04 -29.00
C VAL A 726 -25.83 -18.02 -27.92
N ALA A 727 -25.05 -17.55 -26.94
CA ALA A 727 -24.62 -18.37 -25.81
C ALA A 727 -25.80 -18.87 -24.93
N VAL A 728 -26.78 -18.00 -24.65
CA VAL A 728 -27.99 -18.38 -23.91
C VAL A 728 -28.88 -19.32 -24.72
N ALA A 729 -28.98 -19.14 -26.04
CA ALA A 729 -29.68 -20.08 -26.93
C ALA A 729 -29.07 -21.50 -26.85
N LYS A 730 -27.73 -21.61 -26.88
CA LYS A 730 -27.02 -22.89 -26.71
C LYS A 730 -27.21 -23.49 -25.31
N ILE A 731 -27.10 -22.70 -24.23
CA ILE A 731 -27.36 -23.16 -22.85
C ILE A 731 -28.78 -23.70 -22.68
N LEU A 732 -29.78 -23.05 -23.30
CA LEU A 732 -31.18 -23.43 -23.20
C LEU A 732 -31.60 -24.54 -24.19
N ASN A 733 -30.71 -24.93 -25.12
CA ASN A 733 -31.02 -25.76 -26.27
C ASN A 733 -32.29 -25.26 -26.99
N ALA A 734 -32.28 -23.98 -27.35
CA ALA A 734 -33.43 -23.21 -27.83
C ALA A 734 -33.10 -22.46 -29.12
N THR A 735 -34.11 -22.26 -29.98
CA THR A 735 -33.98 -21.54 -31.24
C THR A 735 -33.89 -20.03 -30.98
N LEU A 736 -32.92 -19.34 -31.56
CA LEU A 736 -32.77 -17.89 -31.44
C LEU A 736 -33.56 -17.20 -32.56
N ILE A 737 -34.51 -16.33 -32.20
CA ILE A 737 -35.08 -15.36 -33.14
C ILE A 737 -34.12 -14.16 -33.20
N LEU A 738 -33.88 -13.62 -34.41
CA LEU A 738 -32.91 -12.55 -34.66
C LEU A 738 -33.03 -11.39 -33.63
N PRO A 739 -31.94 -10.98 -32.95
CA PRO A 739 -32.03 -9.98 -31.89
C PRO A 739 -32.45 -8.60 -32.40
N VAL A 740 -33.49 -8.02 -31.81
CA VAL A 740 -33.91 -6.64 -32.14
C VAL A 740 -33.07 -5.64 -31.36
N LEU A 741 -32.37 -4.78 -32.10
CA LEU A 741 -31.71 -3.60 -31.57
C LEU A 741 -32.80 -2.63 -31.07
N LYS A 742 -32.80 -2.29 -29.79
CA LYS A 742 -33.82 -1.44 -29.18
C LYS A 742 -33.30 -0.02 -29.00
N GLN A 743 -34.09 0.93 -29.49
CA GLN A 743 -33.88 2.38 -29.38
C GLN A 743 -33.29 2.81 -28.04
N ASP A 744 -32.10 3.41 -28.12
CA ASP A 744 -31.41 4.02 -26.99
C ASP A 744 -32.07 5.37 -26.63
N GLN A 745 -32.25 5.63 -25.32
CA GLN A 745 -32.98 6.82 -24.83
C GLN A 745 -32.24 8.14 -25.09
N ILE A 746 -30.92 8.11 -25.30
CA ILE A 746 -30.06 9.27 -25.55
C ILE A 746 -29.97 9.53 -27.05
N TRP A 747 -29.76 8.48 -27.85
CA TRP A 747 -29.49 8.60 -29.30
C TRP A 747 -30.74 8.48 -30.19
N LYS A 748 -31.86 7.95 -29.68
CA LYS A 748 -33.15 7.79 -30.38
C LYS A 748 -33.13 6.96 -31.66
N ASP A 749 -32.06 6.22 -31.92
CA ASP A 749 -31.84 5.44 -33.13
C ASP A 749 -32.94 4.37 -33.37
N GLN A 750 -33.33 4.16 -34.62
CA GLN A 750 -34.30 3.14 -35.08
C GLN A 750 -33.66 2.02 -35.90
N THR A 751 -32.34 2.06 -36.09
CA THR A 751 -31.52 1.04 -36.76
C THR A 751 -31.83 -0.38 -36.27
N LYS A 752 -32.05 -1.30 -37.21
CA LYS A 752 -32.29 -2.72 -36.98
C LYS A 752 -31.00 -3.55 -37.06
N PHE A 753 -31.11 -4.87 -36.92
CA PHE A 753 -29.96 -5.79 -37.03
C PHE A 753 -29.44 -5.85 -38.48
N GLU A 754 -30.35 -5.99 -39.45
CA GLU A 754 -30.04 -6.10 -40.87
C GLU A 754 -29.50 -4.80 -41.50
N ASP A 755 -29.66 -3.66 -40.83
CA ASP A 755 -29.12 -2.36 -41.26
C ASP A 755 -27.61 -2.20 -40.92
N ILE A 756 -27.00 -3.16 -40.20
CA ILE A 756 -25.65 -3.05 -39.61
C ILE A 756 -24.80 -4.31 -39.78
N PHE A 757 -25.40 -5.49 -39.63
CA PHE A 757 -24.69 -6.77 -39.64
C PHE A 757 -25.15 -7.65 -40.80
N ASP A 758 -24.22 -8.40 -41.39
CA ASP A 758 -24.51 -9.42 -42.39
C ASP A 758 -25.29 -10.58 -41.74
N VAL A 759 -26.61 -10.60 -41.95
CA VAL A 759 -27.53 -11.61 -41.39
C VAL A 759 -27.26 -12.99 -42.00
N ASP A 760 -26.84 -13.05 -43.26
CA ASP A 760 -26.73 -14.28 -44.02
C ASP A 760 -25.44 -15.02 -43.61
N HIS A 761 -24.33 -14.30 -43.52
CA HIS A 761 -23.09 -14.79 -42.90
C HIS A 761 -23.30 -15.12 -41.41
N PHE A 762 -24.04 -14.31 -40.64
CA PHE A 762 -24.29 -14.57 -39.22
C PHE A 762 -25.08 -15.87 -38.98
N ILE A 763 -26.09 -16.15 -39.81
CA ILE A 763 -26.87 -17.40 -39.72
C ILE A 763 -26.06 -18.59 -40.25
N ASP A 764 -25.44 -18.49 -41.43
CA ASP A 764 -24.73 -19.64 -42.02
C ASP A 764 -23.49 -20.05 -41.20
N TYR A 765 -22.74 -19.10 -40.66
CA TYR A 765 -21.57 -19.39 -39.85
C TYR A 765 -21.92 -20.08 -38.52
N LEU A 766 -23.10 -19.79 -37.95
CA LEU A 766 -23.56 -20.33 -36.67
C LEU A 766 -24.52 -21.52 -36.78
N LYS A 767 -24.87 -21.97 -38.00
CA LYS A 767 -25.90 -23.00 -38.27
C LYS A 767 -25.69 -24.34 -37.57
N ASP A 768 -24.46 -24.67 -37.17
CA ASP A 768 -24.09 -25.88 -36.41
C ASP A 768 -23.85 -25.63 -34.91
N ASP A 769 -23.80 -24.36 -34.48
CA ASP A 769 -23.75 -24.01 -33.07
C ASP A 769 -25.16 -23.87 -32.50
N VAL A 770 -26.03 -23.10 -33.16
CA VAL A 770 -27.37 -22.71 -32.71
C VAL A 770 -28.28 -22.53 -33.91
N THR A 771 -29.51 -23.06 -33.86
CA THR A 771 -30.55 -22.75 -34.85
C THR A 771 -31.01 -21.30 -34.71
N ILE A 772 -30.85 -20.48 -35.76
CA ILE A 772 -31.24 -19.06 -35.79
C ILE A 772 -32.31 -18.85 -36.86
N VAL A 773 -33.40 -18.15 -36.53
CA VAL A 773 -34.46 -17.76 -37.48
C VAL A 773 -34.56 -16.24 -37.58
N ARG A 774 -34.82 -15.74 -38.79
CA ARG A 774 -34.91 -14.29 -39.06
C ARG A 774 -36.08 -13.64 -38.31
N ASP A 775 -37.23 -14.32 -38.28
CA ASP A 775 -38.51 -13.76 -37.84
C ASP A 775 -39.24 -14.65 -36.82
N ILE A 776 -40.27 -14.07 -36.18
CA ILE A 776 -41.19 -14.83 -35.32
C ILE A 776 -41.98 -15.81 -36.21
N PRO A 777 -41.96 -17.13 -35.92
CA PRO A 777 -42.63 -18.14 -36.75
C PRO A 777 -44.12 -17.86 -37.02
N GLU A 778 -44.61 -18.25 -38.20
CA GLU A 778 -45.97 -17.94 -38.65
C GLU A 778 -47.08 -18.61 -37.83
N TRP A 779 -46.81 -19.79 -37.27
CA TRP A 779 -47.74 -20.48 -36.36
C TRP A 779 -48.01 -19.69 -35.06
N PHE A 780 -47.18 -18.71 -34.72
CA PHE A 780 -47.38 -17.84 -33.57
C PHE A 780 -48.22 -16.62 -33.96
N THR A 781 -49.54 -16.75 -33.83
CA THR A 781 -50.53 -15.70 -34.11
C THR A 781 -50.34 -14.44 -33.27
N ASP A 782 -49.92 -14.60 -32.01
CA ASP A 782 -49.97 -13.57 -30.98
C ASP A 782 -48.77 -12.58 -31.04
N LYS A 783 -48.29 -12.25 -32.24
CA LYS A 783 -47.04 -11.47 -32.44
C LYS A 783 -47.04 -10.15 -31.64
N ALA A 784 -48.18 -9.47 -31.54
CA ALA A 784 -48.32 -8.24 -30.74
C ALA A 784 -48.26 -8.47 -29.21
N GLU A 785 -48.64 -9.65 -28.72
CA GLU A 785 -48.55 -10.00 -27.30
C GLU A 785 -47.10 -10.23 -26.86
N LEU A 786 -46.21 -10.69 -27.75
CA LEU A 786 -44.80 -10.93 -27.42
C LEU A 786 -44.07 -9.63 -26.95
N PHE A 787 -44.44 -8.48 -27.51
CA PHE A 787 -43.84 -7.18 -27.19
C PHE A 787 -44.43 -6.48 -25.96
N SER A 788 -45.66 -6.86 -25.57
CA SER A 788 -46.47 -6.20 -24.54
C SER A 788 -46.69 -7.05 -23.28
N SER A 789 -46.79 -8.38 -23.42
CA SER A 789 -47.17 -9.31 -22.35
C SER A 789 -46.10 -9.47 -21.27
N ILE A 790 -46.51 -9.25 -20.02
CA ILE A 790 -45.67 -9.59 -18.85
C ILE A 790 -45.47 -11.12 -18.76
N ARG A 791 -46.44 -11.93 -19.21
CA ARG A 791 -46.40 -13.41 -19.09
C ARG A 791 -45.30 -14.01 -19.97
N ARG A 792 -45.17 -13.55 -21.22
CA ARG A 792 -44.13 -13.98 -22.17
C ARG A 792 -42.81 -13.19 -22.08
N THR A 793 -42.61 -12.31 -21.08
CA THR A 793 -41.34 -11.60 -20.86
C THR A 793 -40.61 -12.03 -19.57
N VAL A 794 -39.29 -12.19 -19.62
CA VAL A 794 -38.40 -12.26 -18.44
C VAL A 794 -37.76 -10.89 -18.21
N LYS A 795 -38.12 -10.21 -17.11
CA LYS A 795 -37.74 -8.81 -16.84
C LYS A 795 -36.62 -8.59 -15.80
N ASN A 796 -36.33 -9.58 -14.95
CA ASN A 796 -35.46 -9.44 -13.78
C ASN A 796 -34.22 -10.36 -13.84
N ILE A 797 -33.58 -10.50 -15.00
CA ILE A 797 -32.34 -11.29 -15.12
C ILE A 797 -31.19 -10.53 -14.40
N PRO A 798 -30.44 -11.15 -13.47
CA PRO A 798 -29.31 -10.52 -12.79
C PRO A 798 -28.25 -9.95 -13.76
N LYS A 799 -27.44 -8.99 -13.30
CA LYS A 799 -26.22 -8.65 -14.05
C LYS A 799 -25.23 -9.81 -13.91
N TYR A 800 -24.58 -10.20 -15.00
CA TYR A 800 -23.62 -11.30 -15.03
C TYR A 800 -24.17 -12.65 -14.49
N ALA A 801 -25.44 -12.96 -14.76
CA ALA A 801 -26.08 -14.18 -14.26
C ALA A 801 -25.33 -15.46 -14.72
N PRO A 802 -25.21 -16.49 -13.86
CA PRO A 802 -24.54 -17.75 -14.20
C PRO A 802 -25.33 -18.54 -15.25
N ALA A 803 -24.69 -19.47 -15.94
CA ALA A 803 -25.37 -20.35 -16.91
C ALA A 803 -26.57 -21.10 -16.27
N GLN A 804 -26.39 -21.58 -15.04
CA GLN A 804 -27.43 -22.29 -14.28
C GLN A 804 -28.70 -21.46 -14.05
N PHE A 805 -28.60 -20.13 -13.88
CA PHE A 805 -29.77 -19.27 -13.70
C PHE A 805 -30.74 -19.38 -14.89
N TYR A 806 -30.22 -19.51 -16.11
CA TYR A 806 -31.04 -19.68 -17.31
C TYR A 806 -31.72 -21.05 -17.33
N ILE A 807 -31.01 -22.11 -16.94
CA ILE A 807 -31.55 -23.48 -16.83
C ILE A 807 -32.70 -23.52 -15.81
N ASP A 808 -32.53 -22.89 -14.64
CA ASP A 808 -33.52 -22.94 -13.57
C ASP A 808 -34.71 -22.01 -13.79
N ASN A 809 -34.48 -20.77 -14.28
CA ASN A 809 -35.48 -19.70 -14.27
C ASN A 809 -36.06 -19.36 -15.66
N VAL A 810 -35.36 -19.70 -16.74
CA VAL A 810 -35.75 -19.35 -18.11
C VAL A 810 -36.21 -20.58 -18.90
N LEU A 811 -35.49 -21.70 -18.81
CA LEU A 811 -35.84 -22.93 -19.55
C LEU A 811 -37.26 -23.46 -19.28
N PRO A 812 -37.79 -23.48 -18.03
CA PRO A 812 -39.15 -23.96 -17.79
C PRO A 812 -40.18 -23.08 -18.49
N ARG A 813 -39.97 -21.76 -18.49
CA ARG A 813 -40.85 -20.76 -19.12
C ARG A 813 -40.79 -20.81 -20.64
N VAL A 814 -39.62 -21.09 -21.22
CA VAL A 814 -39.45 -21.34 -22.67
C VAL A 814 -40.22 -22.60 -23.08
N LYS A 815 -40.07 -23.70 -22.34
CA LYS A 815 -40.78 -24.95 -22.61
C LYS A 815 -42.30 -24.81 -22.47
N GLU A 816 -42.76 -24.04 -21.48
CA GLU A 816 -44.18 -23.75 -21.20
C GLU A 816 -44.83 -22.82 -22.25
N LYS A 817 -44.20 -21.68 -22.56
CA LYS A 817 -44.81 -20.63 -23.40
C LYS A 817 -44.43 -20.69 -24.88
N LYS A 818 -43.50 -21.59 -25.25
CA LYS A 818 -42.90 -21.81 -26.57
C LYS A 818 -42.12 -20.65 -27.18
N ILE A 819 -42.49 -19.39 -26.93
CA ILE A 819 -41.70 -18.19 -27.25
C ILE A 819 -41.59 -17.29 -26.01
N MET A 820 -40.38 -16.86 -25.66
CA MET A 820 -40.10 -15.97 -24.54
C MET A 820 -39.20 -14.79 -24.93
N ALA A 821 -39.59 -13.58 -24.52
CA ALA A 821 -38.79 -12.36 -24.69
C ALA A 821 -37.90 -12.10 -23.45
N LEU A 822 -36.61 -11.82 -23.64
CA LEU A 822 -35.68 -11.43 -22.57
C LEU A 822 -35.40 -9.92 -22.67
N LYS A 823 -35.72 -9.14 -21.61
CA LYS A 823 -35.77 -7.66 -21.69
C LYS A 823 -35.67 -7.00 -20.31
N PRO A 824 -34.64 -6.18 -19.99
CA PRO A 824 -33.59 -5.67 -20.87
C PRO A 824 -32.34 -6.56 -20.91
N PHE A 825 -31.81 -6.84 -22.11
CA PHE A 825 -30.73 -7.80 -22.31
C PHE A 825 -29.43 -7.13 -22.79
N VAL A 826 -28.42 -7.12 -21.92
CA VAL A 826 -27.07 -6.57 -22.17
C VAL A 826 -26.04 -7.49 -21.47
N ASP A 827 -25.39 -7.02 -20.40
CA ASP A 827 -24.46 -7.77 -19.54
C ASP A 827 -25.19 -8.78 -18.63
N ARG A 828 -26.02 -9.66 -19.21
CA ARG A 828 -26.90 -10.60 -18.48
C ARG A 828 -26.35 -12.02 -18.35
N LEU A 829 -25.21 -12.31 -18.96
CA LEU A 829 -24.50 -13.59 -18.83
C LEU A 829 -23.11 -13.32 -18.22
N GLY A 830 -22.77 -14.04 -17.16
CA GLY A 830 -21.48 -13.91 -16.44
C GLY A 830 -20.29 -14.42 -17.24
N TYR A 831 -19.12 -14.50 -16.62
CA TYR A 831 -17.88 -14.95 -17.26
C TYR A 831 -17.43 -16.29 -16.67
N ASP A 832 -17.00 -16.29 -15.41
CA ASP A 832 -16.44 -17.46 -14.72
C ASP A 832 -17.51 -18.54 -14.46
N ASN A 833 -18.76 -18.15 -14.20
CA ASN A 833 -19.89 -19.05 -13.97
C ASN A 833 -20.56 -19.55 -15.28
N VAL A 834 -19.78 -19.75 -16.33
CA VAL A 834 -20.20 -20.18 -17.67
C VAL A 834 -19.16 -21.15 -18.24
N PRO A 835 -19.56 -22.34 -18.79
CA PRO A 835 -18.61 -23.31 -19.32
C PRO A 835 -17.66 -22.74 -20.39
N GLN A 836 -16.41 -23.19 -20.40
CA GLN A 836 -15.36 -22.62 -21.27
C GLN A 836 -15.73 -22.66 -22.75
N GLU A 837 -16.35 -23.73 -23.26
CA GLU A 837 -16.78 -23.82 -24.65
C GLU A 837 -17.97 -22.90 -24.99
N ILE A 838 -18.82 -22.55 -24.02
CA ILE A 838 -19.84 -21.50 -24.20
C ILE A 838 -19.19 -20.11 -24.23
N ASN A 839 -18.14 -19.88 -23.43
CA ASN A 839 -17.32 -18.67 -23.54
C ASN A 839 -16.57 -18.60 -24.88
N ARG A 840 -16.06 -19.73 -25.38
CA ARG A 840 -15.46 -19.85 -26.72
C ARG A 840 -16.46 -19.55 -27.84
N LEU A 841 -17.72 -20.00 -27.71
CA LEU A 841 -18.80 -19.62 -28.62
C LEU A 841 -19.04 -18.11 -28.61
N ARG A 842 -19.05 -17.45 -27.43
CA ARG A 842 -19.16 -15.97 -27.34
C ARG A 842 -18.01 -15.26 -28.07
N CYS A 843 -16.78 -15.77 -27.94
CA CYS A 843 -15.64 -15.29 -28.71
C CYS A 843 -15.84 -15.47 -30.22
N ARG A 844 -16.25 -16.67 -30.64
CA ARG A 844 -16.50 -17.04 -32.04
C ARG A 844 -17.55 -16.13 -32.69
N VAL A 845 -18.64 -15.85 -31.97
CA VAL A 845 -19.67 -14.91 -32.43
C VAL A 845 -19.10 -13.50 -32.59
N ASN A 846 -18.36 -13.00 -31.61
CA ASN A 846 -17.83 -11.62 -31.65
C ASN A 846 -16.75 -11.39 -32.72
N TYR A 847 -15.89 -12.37 -32.98
CA TYR A 847 -14.75 -12.22 -33.90
C TYR A 847 -15.03 -12.71 -35.33
N HIS A 848 -15.92 -13.69 -35.52
CA HIS A 848 -16.15 -14.33 -36.83
C HIS A 848 -17.57 -14.20 -37.35
N ALA A 849 -18.60 -14.47 -36.54
CA ALA A 849 -19.99 -14.46 -37.04
C ALA A 849 -20.57 -13.04 -37.17
N LEU A 850 -20.23 -12.12 -36.26
CA LEU A 850 -20.83 -10.78 -36.20
C LEU A 850 -20.04 -9.76 -37.03
N LYS A 851 -20.01 -9.97 -38.35
CA LYS A 851 -19.47 -9.03 -39.34
C LYS A 851 -20.39 -7.84 -39.58
N PHE A 852 -19.83 -6.72 -40.01
CA PHE A 852 -20.62 -5.58 -40.49
C PHE A 852 -21.04 -5.78 -41.96
N LEU A 853 -22.00 -5.01 -42.44
CA LEU A 853 -22.35 -4.99 -43.86
C LEU A 853 -21.14 -4.57 -44.74
N PRO A 854 -20.97 -5.15 -45.95
CA PRO A 854 -19.85 -4.85 -46.84
C PRO A 854 -19.66 -3.36 -47.15
N GLU A 855 -20.74 -2.59 -47.24
CA GLU A 855 -20.72 -1.14 -47.48
C GLU A 855 -20.03 -0.39 -46.34
N ILE A 856 -20.25 -0.82 -45.09
CA ILE A 856 -19.61 -0.27 -43.89
C ILE A 856 -18.12 -0.65 -43.86
N GLU A 857 -17.78 -1.89 -44.20
CA GLU A 857 -16.39 -2.35 -44.22
C GLU A 857 -15.58 -1.65 -45.33
N ASN A 858 -16.11 -1.57 -46.55
CA ASN A 858 -15.52 -0.85 -47.68
C ASN A 858 -15.31 0.65 -47.38
N MET A 859 -16.29 1.32 -46.76
CA MET A 859 -16.15 2.73 -46.40
C MET A 859 -15.11 2.95 -45.29
N ALA A 860 -15.00 2.02 -44.34
CA ALA A 860 -13.95 2.08 -43.32
C ALA A 860 -12.55 1.88 -43.93
N ASP A 861 -12.37 0.96 -44.89
CA ASP A 861 -11.10 0.77 -45.59
C ASP A 861 -10.74 1.96 -46.50
N LEU A 862 -11.73 2.64 -47.08
CA LEU A 862 -11.52 3.91 -47.79
C LEU A 862 -11.02 5.01 -46.84
N LEU A 863 -11.59 5.12 -45.63
CA LEU A 863 -11.11 6.06 -44.58
C LEU A 863 -9.68 5.74 -44.11
N VAL A 864 -9.35 4.45 -43.89
CA VAL A 864 -7.99 4.00 -43.52
C VAL A 864 -6.99 4.31 -44.64
N SER A 865 -7.37 4.05 -45.89
CA SER A 865 -6.53 4.34 -47.07
C SER A 865 -6.27 5.84 -47.21
N ARG A 866 -7.29 6.68 -46.98
CA ARG A 866 -7.14 8.14 -46.95
C ARG A 866 -6.23 8.59 -45.81
N MET A 867 -6.35 8.02 -44.60
CA MET A 867 -5.46 8.33 -43.48
C MET A 867 -3.99 8.00 -43.78
N ARG A 868 -3.69 6.83 -44.34
CA ARG A 868 -2.32 6.41 -44.65
C ARG A 868 -1.67 7.25 -45.75
N ASN A 869 -2.45 7.67 -46.76
CA ASN A 869 -1.92 8.40 -47.93
C ASN A 869 -1.93 9.93 -47.79
N ARG A 870 -2.54 10.49 -46.73
CA ARG A 870 -2.78 11.94 -46.58
C ARG A 870 -1.52 12.81 -46.57
N THR A 871 -0.37 12.25 -46.20
CA THR A 871 0.93 12.96 -46.13
C THR A 871 1.88 12.64 -47.29
N GLY A 872 1.36 12.12 -48.41
CA GLY A 872 2.13 11.87 -49.65
C GLY A 872 2.94 10.58 -49.65
N ASN A 873 3.44 10.15 -48.48
CA ASN A 873 3.98 8.81 -48.24
C ASN A 873 3.00 8.00 -47.38
N SER A 874 3.06 6.66 -47.50
CA SER A 874 2.27 5.74 -46.66
C SER A 874 2.82 5.73 -45.23
N ASN A 875 2.30 6.64 -44.40
CA ASN A 875 2.74 6.86 -43.03
C ASN A 875 1.78 6.18 -42.04
N PRO A 876 2.28 5.70 -40.88
CA PRO A 876 1.42 5.16 -39.84
C PRO A 876 0.49 6.25 -39.27
N PHE A 877 -0.62 5.82 -38.67
CA PHE A 877 -1.56 6.72 -38.01
C PHE A 877 -2.10 6.16 -36.69
N MET A 878 -2.45 7.10 -35.81
CA MET A 878 -3.04 6.82 -34.52
C MET A 878 -4.57 6.98 -34.59
N ALA A 879 -5.33 6.07 -34.00
CA ALA A 879 -6.76 6.30 -33.75
C ALA A 879 -6.99 6.63 -32.27
N LEU A 880 -7.43 7.85 -32.00
CA LEU A 880 -7.75 8.36 -30.68
C LEU A 880 -9.26 8.29 -30.42
N HIS A 881 -9.69 7.34 -29.59
CA HIS A 881 -11.05 7.26 -29.07
C HIS A 881 -11.23 8.25 -27.90
N LEU A 882 -11.68 9.46 -28.24
CA LEU A 882 -11.88 10.58 -27.34
C LEU A 882 -13.30 10.57 -26.76
N ARG A 883 -13.46 9.91 -25.61
CA ARG A 883 -14.75 9.73 -24.94
C ARG A 883 -15.10 10.91 -24.02
N PHE A 884 -15.22 12.09 -24.61
CA PHE A 884 -15.46 13.37 -23.92
C PHE A 884 -16.81 14.03 -24.31
N GLU A 885 -17.82 13.22 -24.64
CA GLU A 885 -19.14 13.69 -25.01
C GLU A 885 -19.93 14.21 -23.79
N LYS A 886 -20.88 15.12 -24.03
CA LYS A 886 -21.75 15.70 -22.98
C LYS A 886 -22.36 14.65 -22.03
N GLY A 887 -22.78 13.50 -22.57
CA GLY A 887 -23.34 12.40 -21.78
C GLY A 887 -22.34 11.75 -20.81
N MET A 888 -21.09 11.55 -21.23
CA MET A 888 -20.04 10.98 -20.38
C MET A 888 -19.52 11.98 -19.34
N VAL A 889 -19.35 13.24 -19.74
CA VAL A 889 -19.03 14.35 -18.82
C VAL A 889 -20.14 14.50 -17.77
N GLY A 890 -21.41 14.35 -18.16
CA GLY A 890 -22.55 14.27 -17.25
C GLY A 890 -22.45 13.09 -16.27
N LEU A 891 -22.48 11.86 -16.80
CA LEU A 891 -22.61 10.58 -16.07
C LEU A 891 -21.47 10.29 -15.08
N SER A 892 -20.26 10.77 -15.36
CA SER A 892 -19.10 10.62 -14.47
C SER A 892 -19.26 11.38 -13.14
N PHE A 893 -19.99 12.50 -13.16
CA PHE A 893 -20.01 13.51 -12.08
C PHE A 893 -18.59 13.92 -11.65
N CYS A 894 -17.67 14.01 -12.61
CA CYS A 894 -16.36 14.63 -12.41
C CYS A 894 -16.44 16.14 -12.66
N ASP A 895 -15.49 16.89 -12.09
CA ASP A 895 -15.28 18.29 -12.46
C ASP A 895 -14.18 18.41 -13.51
N PHE A 896 -14.31 19.42 -14.34
CA PHE A 896 -13.45 19.74 -15.47
C PHE A 896 -13.20 21.24 -15.48
N VAL A 897 -12.10 21.68 -16.08
CA VAL A 897 -11.82 23.12 -16.20
C VAL A 897 -12.90 23.72 -17.11
N GLY A 898 -13.53 24.83 -16.74
CA GLY A 898 -14.63 25.35 -17.55
C GLY A 898 -15.21 26.65 -17.02
N THR A 899 -15.85 27.38 -17.93
CA THR A 899 -16.56 28.62 -17.63
C THR A 899 -17.69 28.38 -16.62
N ARG A 900 -18.07 29.41 -15.86
CA ARG A 900 -19.23 29.35 -14.95
C ARG A 900 -20.51 28.91 -15.68
N ILE A 901 -20.65 29.30 -16.95
CA ILE A 901 -21.77 28.94 -17.83
C ILE A 901 -21.75 27.45 -18.19
N GLU A 902 -20.61 26.90 -18.65
CA GLU A 902 -20.47 25.45 -18.89
C GLU A 902 -20.80 24.63 -17.63
N LYS A 903 -20.30 25.05 -16.46
CA LYS A 903 -20.55 24.33 -15.20
C LYS A 903 -22.03 24.39 -14.78
N ALA A 904 -22.69 25.55 -14.92
CA ALA A 904 -24.12 25.68 -14.66
C ALA A 904 -24.99 24.84 -15.63
N LEU A 905 -24.69 24.86 -16.93
CA LEU A 905 -25.39 24.04 -17.93
C LEU A 905 -25.19 22.53 -17.69
N MET A 906 -24.00 22.12 -17.21
CA MET A 906 -23.73 20.74 -16.81
C MET A 906 -24.46 20.34 -15.52
N ALA A 907 -24.61 21.26 -14.56
CA ALA A 907 -25.42 21.02 -13.35
C ALA A 907 -26.91 20.84 -13.70
N ILE A 908 -27.48 21.71 -14.54
CA ILE A 908 -28.86 21.58 -15.04
C ILE A 908 -29.06 20.25 -15.77
N TYR A 909 -28.11 19.86 -16.63
CA TYR A 909 -28.15 18.57 -17.33
C TYR A 909 -28.09 17.37 -16.37
N ARG A 910 -27.20 17.40 -15.37
CA ARG A 910 -27.09 16.35 -14.35
C ARG A 910 -28.34 16.23 -13.48
N LEU A 911 -28.96 17.34 -13.11
CA LEU A 911 -30.24 17.38 -12.39
C LEU A 911 -31.38 16.78 -13.23
N LYS A 912 -31.42 17.06 -14.55
CA LYS A 912 -32.44 16.52 -15.45
C LYS A 912 -32.31 15.02 -15.69
N GLU A 913 -31.13 14.53 -16.07
CA GLU A 913 -30.95 13.13 -16.48
C GLU A 913 -30.78 12.17 -15.27
N TRP A 914 -30.30 12.67 -14.12
CA TRP A 914 -30.04 11.84 -12.93
C TRP A 914 -30.44 12.53 -11.61
N PRO A 915 -31.69 13.01 -11.45
CA PRO A 915 -32.12 13.82 -10.30
C PRO A 915 -31.82 13.18 -8.95
N ARG A 916 -32.11 11.88 -8.79
CA ARG A 916 -31.86 11.12 -7.55
C ARG A 916 -30.37 11.04 -7.15
N ARG A 917 -29.45 11.17 -8.12
CA ARG A 917 -27.99 11.08 -7.91
C ARG A 917 -27.32 12.45 -7.82
N PHE A 918 -27.92 13.48 -8.42
CA PHE A 918 -27.41 14.85 -8.34
C PHE A 918 -27.83 15.57 -7.05
N LYS A 919 -29.10 15.41 -6.64
CA LYS A 919 -29.73 16.18 -5.54
C LYS A 919 -29.48 17.68 -5.72
N ASP A 920 -28.68 18.27 -4.84
CA ASP A 920 -28.28 19.68 -4.74
C ASP A 920 -26.88 19.96 -5.34
N GLY A 921 -26.11 18.91 -5.65
CA GLY A 921 -24.75 18.99 -6.20
C GLY A 921 -23.63 19.32 -5.21
N SER A 922 -23.91 19.82 -4.00
CA SER A 922 -22.88 20.30 -3.05
C SER A 922 -21.87 19.22 -2.67
N HIS A 923 -22.38 18.06 -2.24
CA HIS A 923 -21.63 16.88 -1.82
C HIS A 923 -20.80 16.23 -2.95
N LEU A 924 -20.97 16.65 -4.20
CA LEU A 924 -20.28 16.06 -5.35
C LEU A 924 -18.91 16.69 -5.63
N TRP A 925 -18.57 17.85 -5.06
CA TRP A 925 -17.30 18.54 -5.36
C TRP A 925 -16.06 17.77 -4.87
N ALA A 926 -16.03 17.40 -3.58
CA ALA A 926 -14.93 16.60 -3.02
C ALA A 926 -14.82 15.23 -3.72
N LEU A 927 -15.96 14.57 -3.93
CA LEU A 927 -16.05 13.30 -4.65
C LEU A 927 -15.60 13.41 -6.11
N ALA A 928 -15.79 14.55 -6.77
CA ALA A 928 -15.34 14.78 -8.13
C ALA A 928 -13.81 14.87 -8.22
N LEU A 929 -13.15 15.54 -7.27
CA LEU A 929 -11.69 15.60 -7.19
C LEU A 929 -11.09 14.23 -6.84
N GLN A 930 -11.68 13.51 -5.89
CA GLN A 930 -11.31 12.14 -5.55
C GLN A 930 -11.38 11.23 -6.79
N LYS A 931 -12.48 11.26 -7.55
CA LYS A 931 -12.61 10.50 -8.79
C LYS A 931 -11.57 10.83 -9.85
N ARG A 932 -11.06 12.07 -9.92
CA ARG A 932 -9.93 12.38 -10.82
C ARG A 932 -8.67 11.65 -10.35
N LYS A 933 -8.30 11.79 -9.07
CA LYS A 933 -7.13 11.12 -8.45
C LYS A 933 -7.19 9.59 -8.54
N GLU A 934 -8.38 9.00 -8.40
CA GLU A 934 -8.64 7.56 -8.58
C GLU A 934 -8.67 7.10 -10.06
N GLY A 935 -8.43 8.00 -11.03
CA GLY A 935 -8.51 7.69 -12.45
C GLY A 935 -9.91 7.31 -12.95
N ARG A 936 -10.97 7.65 -12.21
CA ARG A 936 -12.38 7.32 -12.55
C ARG A 936 -13.03 8.31 -13.54
N CYS A 937 -12.36 9.40 -13.90
CA CYS A 937 -12.83 10.37 -14.91
C CYS A 937 -12.33 10.06 -16.33
N PRO A 938 -12.96 10.57 -17.41
CA PRO A 938 -12.32 10.71 -18.73
C PRO A 938 -11.24 11.81 -18.70
N LEU A 939 -10.24 11.72 -19.58
CA LEU A 939 -9.27 12.80 -19.81
C LEU A 939 -9.84 13.86 -20.77
N GLU A 940 -9.55 15.13 -20.52
CA GLU A 940 -9.79 16.23 -21.47
C GLU A 940 -8.82 16.15 -22.67
N PRO A 941 -9.16 16.69 -23.86
CA PRO A 941 -8.27 16.65 -25.03
C PRO A 941 -6.87 17.23 -24.78
N GLY A 942 -6.75 18.27 -23.95
CA GLY A 942 -5.46 18.84 -23.56
C GLY A 942 -4.62 17.93 -22.67
N GLU A 943 -5.24 17.18 -21.74
CA GLU A 943 -4.52 16.21 -20.90
C GLU A 943 -3.96 15.06 -21.75
N VAL A 944 -4.73 14.63 -22.76
CA VAL A 944 -4.30 13.63 -23.75
C VAL A 944 -3.17 14.16 -24.62
N ALA A 945 -3.24 15.41 -25.07
CA ALA A 945 -2.17 16.03 -25.86
C ALA A 945 -0.83 16.00 -25.11
N VAL A 946 -0.85 16.45 -23.85
CA VAL A 946 0.30 16.44 -22.94
C VAL A 946 0.85 15.03 -22.72
N MET A 947 -0.02 14.03 -22.53
CA MET A 947 0.38 12.62 -22.42
C MET A 947 1.07 12.10 -23.70
N LEU A 948 0.48 12.33 -24.88
CA LEU A 948 1.06 11.89 -26.16
C LEU A 948 2.42 12.55 -26.42
N ARG A 949 2.56 13.84 -26.08
CA ARG A 949 3.84 14.55 -26.21
C ARG A 949 4.89 14.03 -25.24
N ALA A 950 4.51 13.64 -24.02
CA ALA A 950 5.41 13.00 -23.06
C ALA A 950 5.82 11.57 -23.47
N MET A 951 4.96 10.84 -24.20
CA MET A 951 5.30 9.56 -24.84
C MET A 951 6.25 9.68 -26.05
N GLY A 952 6.62 10.90 -26.44
CA GLY A 952 7.54 11.16 -27.55
C GLY A 952 6.88 11.37 -28.92
N TYR A 953 5.55 11.48 -29.03
CA TYR A 953 4.92 11.70 -30.33
C TYR A 953 5.28 13.10 -30.92
N PRO A 954 5.74 13.17 -32.19
CA PRO A 954 6.03 14.43 -32.87
C PRO A 954 4.74 15.18 -33.25
N LYS A 955 4.84 16.49 -33.53
CA LYS A 955 3.69 17.34 -33.91
C LYS A 955 3.02 16.86 -35.21
N GLU A 956 3.81 16.20 -36.04
CA GLU A 956 3.51 15.69 -37.36
C GLU A 956 2.66 14.39 -37.31
N THR A 957 2.47 13.79 -36.12
CA THR A 957 1.67 12.59 -35.88
C THR A 957 0.28 12.68 -36.49
N GLN A 958 -0.08 11.74 -37.37
CA GLN A 958 -1.42 11.64 -37.94
C GLN A 958 -2.37 11.01 -36.91
N ILE A 959 -3.48 11.70 -36.58
CA ILE A 959 -4.45 11.23 -35.58
C ILE A 959 -5.87 11.23 -36.15
N TYR A 960 -6.47 10.05 -36.31
CA TYR A 960 -7.91 9.90 -36.51
C TYR A 960 -8.63 10.03 -35.16
N VAL A 961 -9.56 10.97 -35.03
CA VAL A 961 -10.31 11.19 -33.78
C VAL A 961 -11.69 10.52 -33.87
N ALA A 962 -11.81 9.36 -33.21
CA ALA A 962 -13.08 8.67 -33.00
C ALA A 962 -13.79 9.27 -31.77
N SER A 963 -14.84 10.05 -31.99
CA SER A 963 -15.59 10.73 -30.94
C SER A 963 -17.01 11.07 -31.37
N GLY A 964 -17.92 11.21 -30.41
CA GLY A 964 -19.16 11.96 -30.62
C GLY A 964 -18.93 13.48 -30.57
N GLN A 965 -19.99 14.24 -30.30
CA GLN A 965 -19.85 15.69 -30.11
C GLN A 965 -19.11 15.99 -28.79
N VAL A 966 -17.83 16.37 -28.90
CA VAL A 966 -16.95 16.75 -27.79
C VAL A 966 -17.54 17.90 -26.98
N TYR A 967 -17.65 17.73 -25.66
CA TYR A 967 -18.18 18.74 -24.77
C TYR A 967 -17.26 19.98 -24.71
N GLY A 968 -17.82 21.17 -24.92
CA GLY A 968 -17.05 22.42 -25.07
C GLY A 968 -16.52 22.67 -26.49
N GLY A 969 -16.79 21.76 -27.45
CA GLY A 969 -16.55 21.97 -28.88
C GLY A 969 -15.10 22.31 -29.26
N GLN A 970 -14.92 23.16 -30.27
CA GLN A 970 -13.59 23.49 -30.80
C GLN A 970 -12.67 24.14 -29.75
N ASN A 971 -13.21 24.94 -28.82
CA ASN A 971 -12.42 25.51 -27.72
C ASN A 971 -11.81 24.43 -26.80
N ARG A 972 -12.50 23.30 -26.63
CA ARG A 972 -12.00 22.15 -25.87
C ARG A 972 -10.98 21.32 -26.66
N MET A 973 -11.13 21.27 -27.99
CA MET A 973 -10.24 20.55 -28.91
C MET A 973 -8.95 21.32 -29.24
N ALA A 974 -8.95 22.64 -29.14
CA ALA A 974 -7.82 23.49 -29.54
C ALA A 974 -6.46 23.10 -28.92
N PRO A 975 -6.34 22.75 -27.62
CA PRO A 975 -5.06 22.32 -27.06
C PRO A 975 -4.49 21.05 -27.72
N LEU A 976 -5.35 20.15 -28.19
CA LEU A 976 -4.97 18.93 -28.92
C LEU A 976 -4.62 19.25 -30.39
N ARG A 977 -5.46 20.03 -31.09
CA ARG A 977 -5.24 20.38 -32.51
C ARG A 977 -4.05 21.33 -32.69
N ASN A 978 -3.73 22.17 -31.71
CA ASN A 978 -2.53 23.03 -31.75
C ASN A 978 -1.24 22.22 -31.55
N MET A 979 -1.29 21.11 -30.81
CA MET A 979 -0.14 20.24 -30.55
C MET A 979 0.04 19.18 -31.66
N PHE A 980 -1.06 18.70 -32.24
CA PHE A 980 -1.10 17.72 -33.33
C PHE A 980 -2.02 18.22 -34.46
N PRO A 981 -1.58 19.17 -35.30
CA PRO A 981 -2.40 19.76 -36.37
C PRO A 981 -2.79 18.76 -37.47
N ASN A 982 -2.09 17.63 -37.56
CA ASN A 982 -2.44 16.54 -38.46
C ASN A 982 -3.62 15.68 -37.97
N LEU A 983 -4.29 16.03 -36.87
CA LEU A 983 -5.53 15.36 -36.45
C LEU A 983 -6.72 15.66 -37.38
N VAL A 984 -7.59 14.68 -37.56
CA VAL A 984 -8.82 14.74 -38.38
C VAL A 984 -9.94 13.85 -37.84
N THR A 985 -11.19 14.18 -38.15
CA THR A 985 -12.35 13.29 -37.97
C THR A 985 -12.80 12.65 -39.30
N LYS A 986 -13.72 11.67 -39.26
CA LYS A 986 -14.37 11.12 -40.48
C LYS A 986 -15.03 12.18 -41.35
N GLU A 987 -15.62 13.21 -40.75
CA GLU A 987 -16.23 14.35 -41.45
C GLU A 987 -15.22 15.25 -42.17
N GLU A 988 -13.92 15.16 -41.83
CA GLU A 988 -12.81 15.83 -42.51
C GLU A 988 -12.10 14.91 -43.55
N LEU A 989 -12.42 13.61 -43.56
CA LEU A 989 -11.81 12.58 -44.44
C LEU A 989 -12.74 12.06 -45.54
N ALA A 990 -14.05 12.17 -45.34
CA ALA A 990 -15.06 11.77 -46.30
C ALA A 990 -15.88 12.96 -46.76
N THR A 991 -16.26 12.94 -48.03
CA THR A 991 -17.16 13.93 -48.61
C THR A 991 -18.52 13.88 -47.92
N LYS A 992 -19.29 14.97 -48.03
CA LYS A 992 -20.61 15.03 -47.41
C LYS A 992 -21.51 13.89 -47.91
N LEU A 993 -21.49 13.61 -49.22
CA LEU A 993 -22.30 12.60 -49.89
C LEU A 993 -21.96 11.17 -49.42
N GLU A 994 -20.67 10.80 -49.38
CA GLU A 994 -20.22 9.49 -48.89
C GLU A 994 -20.68 9.19 -47.46
N LEU A 995 -20.85 10.22 -46.62
CA LEU A 995 -21.36 10.06 -45.25
C LEU A 995 -22.89 10.23 -45.13
N ASP A 996 -23.58 10.84 -46.08
CA ASP A 996 -25.03 11.06 -46.00
C ASP A 996 -25.82 9.74 -46.08
N GLU A 997 -25.24 8.69 -46.68
CA GLU A 997 -25.83 7.34 -46.67
C GLU A 997 -25.81 6.71 -45.27
N PHE A 998 -24.67 6.76 -44.58
CA PHE A 998 -24.51 6.21 -43.23
C PHE A 998 -25.16 7.10 -42.15
N ARG A 999 -25.34 8.41 -42.39
CA ARG A 999 -26.01 9.34 -41.46
C ARG A 999 -27.47 8.99 -41.14
N LYS A 1000 -28.11 8.15 -41.95
CA LYS A 1000 -29.44 7.57 -41.67
C LYS A 1000 -29.46 6.79 -40.34
N HIS A 1001 -28.33 6.18 -39.98
CA HIS A 1001 -28.18 5.25 -38.86
C HIS A 1001 -26.99 5.69 -37.98
N VAL A 1002 -27.24 6.26 -36.80
CA VAL A 1002 -26.16 6.71 -35.89
C VAL A 1002 -25.24 5.55 -35.51
N THR A 1003 -25.81 4.35 -35.40
CA THR A 1003 -25.11 3.08 -35.21
C THR A 1003 -24.13 2.74 -36.34
N SER A 1004 -24.40 3.10 -37.61
CA SER A 1004 -23.48 2.90 -38.75
C SER A 1004 -22.23 3.78 -38.63
N LEU A 1005 -22.39 5.06 -38.26
CA LEU A 1005 -21.25 5.96 -38.05
C LEU A 1005 -20.33 5.47 -36.92
N ALA A 1006 -20.90 4.85 -35.88
CA ALA A 1006 -20.14 4.22 -34.80
C ALA A 1006 -19.44 2.91 -35.23
N ALA A 1007 -19.93 2.23 -36.28
CA ALA A 1007 -19.27 1.07 -36.88
C ALA A 1007 -18.06 1.48 -37.73
N LEU A 1008 -18.16 2.58 -38.49
CA LEU A 1008 -17.01 3.17 -39.19
C LEU A 1008 -15.90 3.56 -38.20
N ASP A 1009 -16.23 4.29 -37.12
CA ASP A 1009 -15.26 4.64 -36.07
C ASP A 1009 -14.62 3.39 -35.44
N PHE A 1010 -15.39 2.31 -35.22
CA PHE A 1010 -14.88 1.04 -34.69
C PHE A 1010 -13.86 0.39 -35.65
N LEU A 1011 -14.18 0.27 -36.94
CA LEU A 1011 -13.32 -0.38 -37.92
C LEU A 1011 -12.04 0.43 -38.20
N VAL A 1012 -12.12 1.76 -38.28
CA VAL A 1012 -10.93 2.62 -38.43
C VAL A 1012 -10.04 2.55 -37.19
N CYS A 1013 -10.62 2.51 -35.97
CA CYS A 1013 -9.85 2.26 -34.76
C CYS A 1013 -9.15 0.89 -34.77
N LEU A 1014 -9.85 -0.16 -35.19
CA LEU A 1014 -9.31 -1.53 -35.23
C LEU A 1014 -8.12 -1.64 -36.20
N LYS A 1015 -8.22 -1.04 -37.38
CA LYS A 1015 -7.22 -1.07 -38.47
C LYS A 1015 -6.07 -0.06 -38.31
N SER A 1016 -6.10 0.79 -37.28
CA SER A 1016 -5.04 1.77 -36.97
C SER A 1016 -3.75 1.14 -36.45
N ASP A 1017 -2.62 1.82 -36.64
CA ASP A 1017 -1.32 1.30 -36.21
C ASP A 1017 -1.17 1.43 -34.68
N VAL A 1018 -1.58 2.59 -34.12
CA VAL A 1018 -1.70 2.82 -32.67
C VAL A 1018 -3.13 3.19 -32.28
N PHE A 1019 -3.75 2.43 -31.38
CA PHE A 1019 -5.03 2.80 -30.75
C PHE A 1019 -4.80 3.49 -29.40
N VAL A 1020 -5.53 4.57 -29.10
CA VAL A 1020 -5.48 5.29 -27.82
C VAL A 1020 -6.89 5.56 -27.30
N MET A 1021 -7.15 5.30 -26.02
CA MET A 1021 -8.47 5.48 -25.39
C MET A 1021 -8.43 6.51 -24.25
N THR A 1022 -9.29 7.53 -24.25
CA THR A 1022 -9.31 8.53 -23.16
C THR A 1022 -10.17 8.13 -21.95
N HIS A 1023 -11.04 7.13 -22.13
CA HIS A 1023 -11.84 6.51 -21.07
C HIS A 1023 -12.27 5.09 -21.46
N GLY A 1024 -12.50 4.23 -20.47
CA GLY A 1024 -12.86 2.82 -20.66
C GLY A 1024 -14.32 2.57 -21.07
N GLY A 1025 -14.69 1.30 -21.13
CA GLY A 1025 -16.02 0.80 -21.52
C GLY A 1025 -16.06 0.22 -22.94
N ASN A 1026 -17.23 -0.27 -23.33
CA ASN A 1026 -17.37 -1.37 -24.31
C ASN A 1026 -16.69 -1.15 -25.68
N PHE A 1027 -16.68 0.07 -26.24
CA PHE A 1027 -15.94 0.38 -27.48
C PHE A 1027 -14.44 0.09 -27.31
N ALA A 1028 -13.80 0.74 -26.33
CA ALA A 1028 -12.36 0.59 -26.10
C ALA A 1028 -11.99 -0.84 -25.68
N LYS A 1029 -12.86 -1.51 -24.90
CA LYS A 1029 -12.69 -2.92 -24.55
C LYS A 1029 -12.64 -3.80 -25.80
N LEU A 1030 -13.69 -3.79 -26.61
CA LEU A 1030 -13.80 -4.64 -27.81
C LEU A 1030 -12.68 -4.38 -28.83
N ILE A 1031 -12.20 -3.13 -28.97
CA ILE A 1031 -11.03 -2.81 -29.81
C ILE A 1031 -9.75 -3.44 -29.24
N ILE A 1032 -9.49 -3.30 -27.94
CA ILE A 1032 -8.31 -3.91 -27.29
C ILE A 1032 -8.38 -5.44 -27.34
N GLY A 1033 -9.55 -6.02 -27.08
CA GLY A 1033 -9.78 -7.46 -27.18
C GLY A 1033 -9.55 -7.98 -28.60
N ASN A 1034 -10.09 -7.31 -29.62
CA ASN A 1034 -9.88 -7.72 -31.02
C ASN A 1034 -8.41 -7.58 -31.45
N ARG A 1035 -7.72 -6.48 -31.08
CA ARG A 1035 -6.28 -6.30 -31.34
C ARG A 1035 -5.41 -7.32 -30.60
N ARG A 1036 -5.81 -7.76 -29.39
CA ARG A 1036 -5.19 -8.91 -28.68
C ARG A 1036 -5.43 -10.23 -29.41
N TYR A 1037 -6.68 -10.48 -29.83
CA TYR A 1037 -7.07 -11.70 -30.54
C TYR A 1037 -6.30 -11.86 -31.86
N LEU A 1038 -6.18 -10.80 -32.67
CA LEU A 1038 -5.46 -10.78 -33.95
C LEU A 1038 -3.92 -10.73 -33.80
N GLY A 1039 -3.36 -11.33 -32.75
CA GLY A 1039 -1.91 -11.51 -32.58
C GLY A 1039 -1.16 -10.33 -31.95
N HIS A 1040 -1.85 -9.38 -31.29
CA HIS A 1040 -1.30 -8.38 -30.35
C HIS A 1040 -0.11 -7.51 -30.84
N HIS A 1041 0.19 -7.51 -32.14
CA HIS A 1041 1.27 -6.72 -32.76
C HIS A 1041 1.01 -5.21 -32.72
N LEU A 1042 -0.26 -4.80 -32.91
CA LEU A 1042 -0.64 -3.38 -33.04
C LEU A 1042 -0.86 -2.73 -31.66
N LYS A 1043 -0.16 -1.63 -31.42
CA LYS A 1043 -0.06 -0.98 -30.10
C LYS A 1043 -1.40 -0.40 -29.65
N SER A 1044 -1.72 -0.55 -28.37
CA SER A 1044 -3.01 -0.13 -27.78
C SER A 1044 -2.80 0.53 -26.42
N ILE A 1045 -2.77 1.87 -26.39
CA ILE A 1045 -2.40 2.66 -25.22
C ILE A 1045 -3.62 2.89 -24.32
N LYS A 1046 -3.53 2.38 -23.08
CA LYS A 1046 -4.54 2.51 -22.01
C LYS A 1046 -4.03 3.46 -20.92
N PRO A 1047 -4.37 4.77 -20.94
CA PRO A 1047 -3.79 5.77 -20.05
C PRO A 1047 -3.92 5.43 -18.57
N ASP A 1048 -2.91 5.74 -17.77
CA ASP A 1048 -3.09 5.87 -16.32
C ASP A 1048 -3.63 7.25 -15.97
N LYS A 1049 -4.95 7.30 -15.84
CA LYS A 1049 -5.70 8.52 -15.56
C LYS A 1049 -5.55 8.98 -14.11
N GLY A 1050 -5.11 8.10 -13.21
CA GLY A 1050 -4.76 8.44 -11.83
C GLY A 1050 -3.42 9.17 -11.79
N LEU A 1051 -2.39 8.63 -12.44
CA LEU A 1051 -1.10 9.30 -12.66
C LEU A 1051 -1.29 10.66 -13.34
N MET A 1052 -2.02 10.72 -14.46
CA MET A 1052 -2.28 11.97 -15.17
C MET A 1052 -2.97 13.00 -14.25
N SER A 1053 -3.94 12.59 -13.43
CA SER A 1053 -4.60 13.50 -12.48
C SER A 1053 -3.74 13.87 -11.26
N LYS A 1054 -2.79 13.02 -10.83
CA LYS A 1054 -1.83 13.36 -9.77
C LYS A 1054 -0.83 14.39 -10.33
N SER A 1055 -0.19 14.06 -11.45
CA SER A 1055 0.85 14.87 -12.10
C SER A 1055 0.34 16.25 -12.55
N LEU A 1056 -0.78 16.31 -13.28
CA LEU A 1056 -1.36 17.58 -13.74
C LEU A 1056 -2.02 18.40 -12.60
N GLY A 1057 -2.15 17.81 -11.40
CA GLY A 1057 -2.66 18.48 -10.20
C GLY A 1057 -1.56 18.91 -9.21
N ASP A 1058 -0.31 18.49 -9.44
CA ASP A 1058 0.85 18.86 -8.62
C ASP A 1058 1.56 20.07 -9.25
N PRO A 1059 1.64 21.23 -8.56
CA PRO A 1059 2.36 22.38 -9.08
C PRO A 1059 3.88 22.14 -9.18
N TYR A 1060 4.46 21.21 -8.43
CA TYR A 1060 5.92 21.00 -8.43
C TYR A 1060 6.39 19.95 -9.46
N MET A 1061 5.48 19.43 -10.29
CA MET A 1061 5.77 18.42 -11.29
C MET A 1061 6.60 18.98 -12.46
N GLY A 1062 7.88 18.61 -12.49
CA GLY A 1062 8.80 18.94 -13.59
C GLY A 1062 8.61 18.04 -14.81
N TRP A 1063 8.73 18.61 -16.02
CA TRP A 1063 8.51 17.88 -17.27
C TRP A 1063 9.32 16.58 -17.40
N ALA A 1064 10.59 16.57 -16.98
CA ALA A 1064 11.44 15.38 -17.10
C ALA A 1064 10.93 14.19 -16.28
N THR A 1065 10.54 14.42 -15.02
CA THR A 1065 9.94 13.41 -14.13
C THR A 1065 8.60 12.92 -14.67
N PHE A 1066 7.75 13.84 -15.14
CA PHE A 1066 6.48 13.48 -15.78
C PHE A 1066 6.67 12.60 -17.03
N VAL A 1067 7.69 12.87 -17.85
CA VAL A 1067 8.04 12.03 -19.01
C VAL A 1067 8.52 10.65 -18.57
N GLU A 1068 9.34 10.56 -17.52
CA GLU A 1068 9.81 9.29 -16.96
C GLU A 1068 8.65 8.46 -16.39
N ASP A 1069 7.75 9.07 -15.62
CA ASP A 1069 6.54 8.46 -15.08
C ASP A 1069 5.60 7.97 -16.21
N VAL A 1070 5.34 8.81 -17.21
CA VAL A 1070 4.48 8.48 -18.35
C VAL A 1070 5.08 7.36 -19.19
N ILE A 1071 6.39 7.39 -19.49
CA ILE A 1071 7.03 6.31 -20.25
C ILE A 1071 6.95 5.00 -19.45
N THR A 1072 7.41 5.01 -18.19
CA THR A 1072 7.50 3.81 -17.35
C THR A 1072 6.13 3.18 -17.11
N THR A 1073 5.14 3.98 -16.71
CA THR A 1073 3.79 3.49 -16.39
C THR A 1073 3.08 2.91 -17.62
N HIS A 1074 3.41 3.34 -18.84
CA HIS A 1074 2.71 2.88 -20.05
C HIS A 1074 3.43 1.77 -20.84
N GLN A 1075 4.62 1.33 -20.42
CA GLN A 1075 5.32 0.17 -21.02
C GLN A 1075 4.43 -1.08 -21.01
N THR A 1076 3.83 -1.42 -19.86
CA THR A 1076 2.92 -2.57 -19.69
C THR A 1076 1.49 -2.29 -20.18
N ARG A 1077 1.10 -1.01 -20.34
CA ARG A 1077 -0.25 -0.57 -20.72
C ARG A 1077 -0.40 -0.33 -22.23
N SER A 1078 0.36 -1.11 -22.99
CA SER A 1078 0.62 -1.00 -24.43
C SER A 1078 -0.22 -1.96 -25.29
N GLY A 1079 -1.07 -2.79 -24.68
CA GLY A 1079 -2.00 -3.70 -25.35
C GLY A 1079 -1.71 -5.19 -25.17
N LEU A 1080 -0.57 -5.54 -24.55
CA LEU A 1080 -0.16 -6.93 -24.29
C LEU A 1080 -1.24 -7.75 -23.57
N PRO A 1081 -1.40 -9.05 -23.82
CA PRO A 1081 -2.28 -9.91 -23.04
C PRO A 1081 -1.88 -9.93 -21.56
N GLU A 1082 -2.86 -9.82 -20.66
CA GLU A 1082 -2.68 -9.82 -19.20
C GLU A 1082 -3.01 -11.22 -18.65
N GLU A 1083 -2.22 -11.81 -17.74
CA GLU A 1083 -2.58 -13.12 -17.18
C GLU A 1083 -3.88 -13.05 -16.35
N THR A 1084 -4.71 -14.08 -16.45
CA THR A 1084 -6.13 -14.01 -16.04
C THR A 1084 -6.33 -14.27 -14.55
N PHE A 1085 -6.42 -13.19 -13.77
CA PHE A 1085 -7.04 -13.16 -12.45
C PHE A 1085 -8.54 -13.52 -12.53
N PRO A 1086 -9.17 -14.03 -11.44
CA PRO A 1086 -10.61 -14.30 -11.41
C PRO A 1086 -11.47 -13.04 -11.67
N ASN A 1087 -12.63 -13.22 -12.30
CA ASN A 1087 -13.53 -12.19 -12.85
C ASN A 1087 -12.99 -11.47 -14.11
N TYR A 1088 -12.35 -12.18 -15.03
CA TYR A 1088 -11.80 -11.60 -16.26
C TYR A 1088 -12.90 -11.10 -17.24
N ASP A 1089 -12.65 -10.00 -17.97
CA ASP A 1089 -13.58 -9.47 -18.97
C ASP A 1089 -13.19 -9.93 -20.39
N ILE A 1090 -13.95 -10.89 -20.92
CA ILE A 1090 -13.66 -11.62 -22.17
C ILE A 1090 -13.56 -10.69 -23.40
N TRP A 1091 -14.18 -9.51 -23.31
CA TRP A 1091 -14.21 -8.51 -24.37
C TRP A 1091 -12.98 -7.60 -24.39
N GLU A 1092 -12.23 -7.54 -23.29
CA GLU A 1092 -11.00 -6.73 -23.17
C GLU A 1092 -9.74 -7.61 -23.15
N ASN A 1093 -9.82 -8.83 -22.60
CA ASN A 1093 -8.69 -9.75 -22.50
C ASN A 1093 -9.11 -11.18 -22.93
N PRO A 1094 -9.00 -11.53 -24.22
CA PRO A 1094 -9.65 -12.70 -24.81
C PRO A 1094 -8.85 -14.01 -24.63
N LEU A 1095 -8.02 -14.14 -23.60
CA LEU A 1095 -7.02 -15.23 -23.50
C LEU A 1095 -7.63 -16.64 -23.41
N THR A 1096 -7.79 -17.19 -22.22
CA THR A 1096 -7.99 -18.64 -22.04
C THR A 1096 -9.26 -19.24 -22.68
N PRO A 1097 -10.34 -18.46 -22.96
CA PRO A 1097 -11.47 -18.98 -23.75
C PRO A 1097 -11.56 -18.55 -25.23
N CYS A 1098 -10.77 -17.61 -25.75
CA CYS A 1098 -10.76 -17.29 -27.19
C CYS A 1098 -9.46 -17.67 -27.91
N MET A 1099 -8.34 -17.69 -27.18
CA MET A 1099 -7.00 -17.95 -27.68
C MET A 1099 -6.42 -19.22 -27.05
N CYS A 1100 -5.52 -19.87 -27.77
CA CYS A 1100 -4.82 -21.06 -27.31
C CYS A 1100 -3.33 -20.75 -27.22
N ARG A 1101 -2.60 -21.46 -26.35
CA ARG A 1101 -1.14 -21.40 -26.41
C ARG A 1101 -0.63 -22.02 -27.71
N THR A 1102 0.45 -21.47 -28.25
CA THR A 1102 1.03 -21.82 -29.57
C THR A 1102 1.65 -23.20 -29.58
#